data_AF-A0A954RLI0-F1
#
_entry.id   AF-A0A954RLI0-F1
#
_cell.length_a   1.000
_cell.length_b   1.000
_cell.length_c   1.000
_cell.angle_alpha   90.00
_cell.angle_beta   90.00
_cell.angle_gamma   90.00
#
_symmetry.space_group_name_H-M   'P 1'
#
loop_
_entity.id
_entity.type
_entity.pdbx_description
1 polymer ?
#
loop_
_entity_poly.entity_id
_entity_poly.type
_entity_poly.pdbx_seq_one_letter_code
_entity_poly.pdbx_strand_id
1 'polypeptide(L)'
;MRWRLSSVRACRLIETLEPRCVLAGNPIISEIMAVNEGGLHDGFERSPDWIELYNAGDETASLSGYALTDDPSHIDRWTLPDVALPAGAYLVVFASDGIPVEFAPDTLDPLGYLHASFKLSGDGDYLALLSPTGQVASQFGTGDGVYPEQVVNVSYGFGLNGDGSMTVLGYQMDPSPGAANIAVDQLKSDFVRDTKMSVNRGLLDAPVDVEIKSATTGASIRYTLDGTAPTLVHGFDYQGPIHITSTTLLRAAAFHEGYVPTNIDTHSYLFLNDVLTQDGAGLPTTWGTFPFGSTEAAIGSPVPANYEVDPEVVNDPRYRDEILADLKTLPTMSLVMDPDDLWGEQSGIYANPTKEGDAWERPGSLELIAQSGISKLQVDAGVRIHGGFGRRPSATAKHSFRLFFRGEYGDAKLDYPLFGDDQVDEFNTLVLRANYNYSWARGDRGGTQTGRDYTMITDRWGSVAQAEMGGLPPNGNFVHLYVNGLYWGVYNPVERPDADFQASHQGGLSGEYDVRSHNGIVDGTSAAWNELRSLLRARPLDYEAIAERVDLDNYIDYMILNQFGGNEDWPQNNWYASRRRIEGAKWQFHSWDTEFFFINLTSDRVNTIDSSGPGELFTNLLTSDEFRLRFADRIQLRMLGDGVLSPARNIARLDGLATPLNGAVVGESARWGDAWMNQVSPARTRDDDWLPKLDKLRSTYFPQRNAIVMRQYVRRGLFPATQAVTLSHSGGPLDAGTVISFSAAEPNDVIYYTIDGSDPRLVGGALSPSAVLYSGPLTIEASLAFQIRVLRGTEWSPLIAANYEVPTAGDFDGNNRWTVSDLDRLCAAVLDRSTDLQYDLNQDAKVNVDDHRYWVEQIKQSTLGDANLDGVFNSSDLVLVFQAGLYEDALDRNSTWATGDWNCDGEFTTSDLVAAFQTGAYQ
;
A
#
# COMPACT_ATOMS: atom_id res chain seq x y z
N MET A 1 -25.68 15.63 89.25
CA MET A 1 -27.12 15.40 88.96
C MET A 1 -27.17 14.66 87.62
N ARG A 2 -27.87 13.52 87.38
CA ARG A 2 -29.27 13.08 87.69
C ARG A 2 -30.29 14.06 87.05
N TRP A 3 -31.20 13.70 86.13
CA TRP A 3 -31.77 12.39 85.73
C TRP A 3 -32.07 12.30 84.20
N ARG A 4 -32.64 11.17 83.73
CA ARG A 4 -33.14 10.88 82.36
C ARG A 4 -34.67 11.18 82.20
N LEU A 5 -35.14 11.04 80.95
CA LEU A 5 -36.32 10.24 80.46
C LEU A 5 -37.66 10.92 80.05
N SER A 6 -38.14 10.59 78.84
CA SER A 6 -39.55 10.58 78.32
C SER A 6 -40.34 11.92 78.22
N SER A 7 -41.50 12.06 77.54
CA SER A 7 -42.11 11.53 76.27
C SER A 7 -43.58 12.07 76.16
N VAL A 8 -44.36 12.15 75.07
CA VAL A 8 -44.28 12.03 73.58
C VAL A 8 -45.66 12.44 72.98
N ARG A 9 -45.76 12.93 71.72
CA ARG A 9 -47.01 13.27 70.95
C ARG A 9 -47.85 14.46 71.49
N ALA A 10 -48.78 15.13 70.78
CA ALA A 10 -49.10 15.36 69.34
C ALA A 10 -50.32 16.32 69.24
N CYS A 11 -50.77 16.91 68.12
CA CYS A 11 -50.12 17.46 66.90
C CYS A 11 -51.20 18.15 66.02
N ARG A 12 -50.93 19.31 65.40
CA ARG A 12 -51.63 19.89 64.21
C ARG A 12 -50.75 21.02 63.63
N LEU A 13 -50.09 20.77 62.49
CA LEU A 13 -50.48 21.21 61.14
C LEU A 13 -50.54 22.74 60.95
N ILE A 14 -49.44 23.27 60.42
CA ILE A 14 -49.44 24.28 59.36
C ILE A 14 -48.77 23.58 58.17
N GLU A 15 -49.33 23.70 56.97
CA GLU A 15 -48.76 23.08 55.77
C GLU A 15 -47.50 23.84 55.33
N THR A 16 -46.37 23.14 55.28
CA THR A 16 -45.22 23.58 54.49
C THR A 16 -45.47 23.19 53.04
N LEU A 17 -45.38 24.16 52.13
CA LEU A 17 -45.41 23.92 50.68
C LEU A 17 -44.43 22.79 50.31
N GLU A 18 -44.87 21.86 49.48
CA GLU A 18 -44.02 20.76 49.02
C GLU A 18 -42.81 21.29 48.23
N PRO A 19 -41.62 20.70 48.36
CA PRO A 19 -40.58 20.90 47.37
C PRO A 19 -41.10 20.35 46.04
N ARG A 20 -41.27 21.23 45.04
CA ARG A 20 -41.69 20.82 43.70
C ARG A 20 -40.67 19.85 43.11
N CYS A 21 -40.98 18.57 43.15
CA CYS A 21 -40.22 17.56 42.43
C CYS A 21 -40.65 17.61 40.97
N VAL A 22 -39.74 18.02 40.08
CA VAL A 22 -39.91 17.82 38.63
C VAL A 22 -39.48 16.39 38.36
N LEU A 23 -40.41 15.46 38.53
CA LEU A 23 -40.24 14.03 38.26
C LEU A 23 -40.49 13.78 36.77
N ALA A 24 -39.47 14.12 35.98
CA ALA A 24 -39.29 13.73 34.60
C ALA A 24 -37.79 13.90 34.28
N GLY A 25 -37.06 12.79 34.19
CA GLY A 25 -35.74 12.81 33.58
C GLY A 25 -35.90 13.05 32.08
N ASN A 26 -35.34 14.13 31.55
CA ASN A 26 -35.20 14.26 30.10
C ASN A 26 -34.22 13.18 29.61
N PRO A 27 -34.34 12.71 28.36
CA PRO A 27 -33.26 12.00 27.70
C PRO A 27 -31.97 12.82 27.72
N ILE A 28 -30.84 12.13 27.87
CA ILE A 28 -29.50 12.72 27.90
C ILE A 28 -28.61 12.06 26.85
N ILE A 29 -27.56 12.75 26.40
CA ILE A 29 -26.41 12.08 25.79
C ILE A 29 -25.70 11.29 26.90
N SER A 30 -25.53 9.98 26.70
CA SER A 30 -24.82 9.08 27.63
C SER A 30 -23.35 8.91 27.23
N GLU A 31 -23.10 8.75 25.93
CA GLU A 31 -21.80 8.35 25.35
C GLU A 31 -21.66 8.87 23.91
N ILE A 32 -20.42 9.16 23.49
CA ILE A 32 -20.06 9.44 22.09
C ILE A 32 -18.80 8.68 21.68
N MET A 33 -18.64 8.48 20.38
CA MET A 33 -17.38 8.08 19.75
C MET A 33 -17.18 8.86 18.46
N ALA A 34 -16.24 9.81 18.46
CA ALA A 34 -15.93 10.69 17.31
C ALA A 34 -14.80 10.17 16.40
N VAL A 35 -14.24 8.99 16.73
CA VAL A 35 -13.19 8.32 15.96
C VAL A 35 -13.47 6.80 16.00
N ASN A 36 -14.44 6.36 15.19
CA ASN A 36 -14.83 4.95 15.08
C ASN A 36 -14.11 4.31 13.87
N GLU A 37 -13.16 3.41 14.11
CA GLU A 37 -12.42 2.73 13.04
C GLU A 37 -12.54 1.21 13.18
N GLY A 38 -13.50 0.61 12.48
CA GLY A 38 -13.79 -0.82 12.59
C GLY A 38 -14.47 -1.23 13.90
N GLY A 39 -14.96 -0.28 14.69
CA GLY A 39 -15.69 -0.50 15.94
C GLY A 39 -17.16 -0.86 15.71
N LEU A 40 -18.07 0.07 16.03
CA LEU A 40 -19.51 -0.15 15.80
C LEU A 40 -19.82 0.03 14.30
N HIS A 41 -20.41 -0.99 13.66
CA HIS A 41 -20.79 -0.91 12.25
C HIS A 41 -22.26 -0.53 12.05
N ASP A 42 -22.51 0.30 11.03
CA ASP A 42 -23.84 0.59 10.51
C ASP A 42 -24.37 -0.55 9.61
N GLY A 43 -25.63 -0.43 9.19
CA GLY A 43 -26.30 -1.39 8.31
C GLY A 43 -25.80 -1.42 6.86
N PHE A 44 -24.71 -0.70 6.56
CA PHE A 44 -23.98 -0.74 5.30
C PHE A 44 -22.54 -1.27 5.48
N GLU A 45 -22.24 -1.87 6.65
CA GLU A 45 -20.94 -2.43 7.04
C GLU A 45 -19.82 -1.36 7.19
N ARG A 46 -20.18 -0.09 7.40
CA ARG A 46 -19.25 1.04 7.62
C ARG A 46 -19.17 1.40 9.10
N SER A 47 -18.12 2.08 9.55
CA SER A 47 -17.96 2.55 10.94
C SER A 47 -18.04 4.10 11.05
N PRO A 48 -19.21 4.74 10.86
CA PRO A 48 -19.35 6.16 11.17
C PRO A 48 -19.29 6.43 12.67
N ASP A 49 -18.90 7.65 13.06
CA ASP A 49 -19.00 8.18 14.42
C ASP A 49 -20.42 7.98 14.99
N TRP A 50 -20.56 7.92 16.31
CA TRP A 50 -21.88 7.75 16.93
C TRP A 50 -22.08 8.51 18.25
N ILE A 51 -23.36 8.76 18.51
CA ILE A 51 -23.91 9.45 19.67
C ILE A 51 -24.95 8.52 20.28
N GLU A 52 -24.85 8.26 21.59
CA GLU A 52 -25.86 7.51 22.33
C GLU A 52 -26.72 8.42 23.18
N LEU A 53 -28.04 8.20 23.13
CA LEU A 53 -29.04 8.83 23.98
C LEU A 53 -29.62 7.83 24.97
N TYR A 54 -29.63 8.20 26.25
CA TYR A 54 -30.19 7.42 27.36
C TYR A 54 -31.41 8.13 27.97
N ASN A 55 -32.49 7.38 28.21
CA ASN A 55 -33.63 7.89 28.97
C ASN A 55 -33.46 7.64 30.48
N ALA A 56 -32.95 8.66 31.18
CA ALA A 56 -32.80 8.69 32.63
C ALA A 56 -34.11 8.92 33.41
N GLY A 57 -35.26 9.02 32.74
CA GLY A 57 -36.58 9.12 33.35
C GLY A 57 -37.19 7.77 33.75
N ASP A 58 -38.23 7.81 34.58
CA ASP A 58 -39.03 6.66 35.02
C ASP A 58 -40.25 6.36 34.13
N GLU A 59 -40.51 7.19 33.12
CA GLU A 59 -41.51 6.97 32.06
C GLU A 59 -40.87 6.93 30.65
N THR A 60 -41.58 6.37 29.66
CA THR A 60 -41.16 6.37 28.25
C THR A 60 -41.19 7.78 27.68
N ALA A 61 -40.03 8.29 27.24
CA ALA A 61 -39.92 9.55 26.52
C ALA A 61 -40.33 9.38 25.04
N SER A 62 -40.93 10.41 24.44
CA SER A 62 -40.93 10.59 22.97
C SER A 62 -39.83 11.57 22.62
N LEU A 63 -39.05 11.24 21.58
CA LEU A 63 -38.00 12.09 21.04
C LEU A 63 -38.52 13.09 19.98
N SER A 64 -39.83 13.14 19.76
CA SER A 64 -40.48 14.05 18.79
C SER A 64 -40.13 15.52 19.06
N GLY A 65 -39.40 16.14 18.13
CA GLY A 65 -38.97 17.53 18.21
C GLY A 65 -37.77 17.79 19.13
N TYR A 66 -37.10 16.74 19.64
CA TYR A 66 -35.73 16.91 20.12
C TYR A 66 -34.80 17.12 18.93
N ALA A 67 -33.66 17.78 19.13
CA ALA A 67 -32.65 18.01 18.09
C ALA A 67 -31.24 17.76 18.63
N LEU A 68 -30.33 17.35 17.76
CA LEU A 68 -28.90 17.30 18.03
C LEU A 68 -28.21 18.46 17.29
N THR A 69 -27.21 19.05 17.95
CA THR A 69 -26.27 19.99 17.31
C THR A 69 -24.90 19.94 17.96
N ASP A 70 -23.87 19.96 17.13
CA ASP A 70 -22.46 20.21 17.42
C ASP A 70 -22.12 21.72 17.42
N ASP A 71 -22.98 22.59 16.87
CA ASP A 71 -22.76 24.05 16.82
C ASP A 71 -23.67 24.78 17.82
N PRO A 72 -23.11 25.47 18.86
CA PRO A 72 -23.90 26.19 19.85
C PRO A 72 -24.65 27.43 19.31
N SER A 73 -24.38 27.84 18.06
CA SER A 73 -25.08 28.91 17.36
C SER A 73 -26.21 28.43 16.42
N HIS A 74 -26.24 27.14 16.06
CA HIS A 74 -27.28 26.54 15.20
C HIS A 74 -28.10 25.49 15.98
N ILE A 75 -29.28 25.91 16.45
CA ILE A 75 -30.11 25.15 17.42
C ILE A 75 -31.07 24.11 16.79
N ASP A 76 -30.92 23.82 15.50
CA ASP A 76 -31.84 22.97 14.73
C ASP A 76 -31.12 22.09 13.67
N ARG A 77 -29.81 21.85 13.82
CA ARG A 77 -28.95 21.20 12.80
C ARG A 77 -29.39 19.78 12.38
N TRP A 78 -29.92 18.95 13.30
CA TRP A 78 -30.63 17.73 12.95
C TRP A 78 -31.75 17.43 13.97
N THR A 79 -32.99 17.20 13.51
CA THR A 79 -34.16 16.95 14.37
C THR A 79 -34.47 15.46 14.43
N LEU A 80 -34.72 14.92 15.62
CA LEU A 80 -35.03 13.50 15.80
C LEU A 80 -36.44 13.15 15.29
N PRO A 81 -36.62 11.98 14.64
CA PRO A 81 -37.95 11.43 14.39
C PRO A 81 -38.65 11.02 15.70
N ASP A 82 -39.97 10.85 15.66
CA ASP A 82 -40.79 10.45 16.81
C ASP A 82 -40.56 8.98 17.21
N VAL A 83 -39.43 8.75 17.88
CA VAL A 83 -39.05 7.49 18.51
C VAL A 83 -39.48 7.51 19.98
N ALA A 84 -40.17 6.47 20.41
CA ALA A 84 -40.47 6.24 21.82
C ALA A 84 -39.31 5.50 22.50
N LEU A 85 -38.60 6.17 23.41
CA LEU A 85 -37.47 5.62 24.16
C LEU A 85 -37.92 5.22 25.57
N PRO A 86 -38.04 3.92 25.90
CA PRO A 86 -38.52 3.47 27.22
C PRO A 86 -37.64 3.97 28.39
N ALA A 87 -38.21 4.03 29.58
CA ALA A 87 -37.47 4.32 30.82
C ALA A 87 -36.26 3.38 30.96
N GLY A 88 -35.05 3.93 31.13
CA GLY A 88 -33.81 3.17 31.24
C GLY A 88 -33.31 2.51 29.94
N ALA A 89 -33.83 2.90 28.77
CA ALA A 89 -33.36 2.40 27.47
C ALA A 89 -32.41 3.39 26.77
N TYR A 90 -31.66 2.85 25.80
CA TYR A 90 -30.61 3.53 25.04
C TYR A 90 -30.98 3.57 23.55
N LEU A 91 -30.49 4.57 22.82
CA LEU A 91 -30.64 4.73 21.37
C LEU A 91 -29.34 5.26 20.77
N VAL A 92 -28.77 4.51 19.82
CA VAL A 92 -27.60 4.94 19.06
C VAL A 92 -28.04 5.69 17.80
N VAL A 93 -27.39 6.83 17.54
CA VAL A 93 -27.51 7.63 16.33
C VAL A 93 -26.10 7.80 15.75
N PHE A 94 -25.87 7.37 14.51
CA PHE A 94 -24.62 7.63 13.82
C PHE A 94 -24.55 9.08 13.34
N ALA A 95 -23.37 9.69 13.36
CA ALA A 95 -23.07 10.98 12.75
C ALA A 95 -22.30 10.70 11.44
N SER A 96 -22.93 10.93 10.28
CA SER A 96 -22.54 10.30 9.00
C SER A 96 -22.40 11.28 7.83
N ASP A 97 -22.20 12.57 8.08
CA ASP A 97 -21.89 13.52 7.01
C ASP A 97 -20.56 13.18 6.30
N GLY A 98 -20.46 13.57 5.02
CA GLY A 98 -19.39 13.15 4.11
C GLY A 98 -19.54 11.73 3.55
N ILE A 99 -20.36 10.86 4.14
CA ILE A 99 -20.59 9.49 3.66
C ILE A 99 -21.81 9.44 2.72
N PRO A 100 -21.72 8.82 1.54
CA PRO A 100 -22.90 8.57 0.69
C PRO A 100 -23.92 7.66 1.39
N VAL A 101 -24.99 8.26 1.91
CA VAL A 101 -26.23 7.56 2.25
C VAL A 101 -27.17 7.64 1.04
N GLU A 102 -27.61 6.49 0.53
CA GLU A 102 -28.57 6.41 -0.59
C GLU A 102 -30.01 6.83 -0.21
N PHE A 103 -30.20 7.27 1.04
CA PHE A 103 -31.47 7.61 1.65
C PHE A 103 -31.37 8.94 2.43
N ALA A 104 -32.52 9.59 2.66
CA ALA A 104 -32.60 10.89 3.31
C ALA A 104 -32.23 10.82 4.82
N PRO A 105 -31.78 11.93 5.45
CA PRO A 105 -31.39 11.96 6.88
C PRO A 105 -32.53 11.69 7.91
N ASP A 106 -33.70 11.25 7.44
CA ASP A 106 -34.87 10.87 8.25
C ASP A 106 -35.15 9.34 8.22
N THR A 107 -34.35 8.54 7.51
CA THR A 107 -34.60 7.11 7.29
C THR A 107 -33.69 6.19 8.10
N LEU A 108 -34.24 5.06 8.55
CA LEU A 108 -33.48 3.97 9.16
C LEU A 108 -32.64 3.21 8.12
N ASP A 109 -31.47 2.75 8.53
CA ASP A 109 -30.60 1.86 7.75
C ASP A 109 -31.13 0.38 7.72
N PRO A 110 -30.44 -0.54 7.02
CA PRO A 110 -30.84 -1.96 6.98
C PRO A 110 -30.83 -2.73 8.32
N LEU A 111 -30.21 -2.19 9.37
CA LEU A 111 -30.20 -2.78 10.73
C LEU A 111 -31.15 -2.06 11.70
N GLY A 112 -31.60 -0.85 11.38
CA GLY A 112 -32.53 -0.05 12.17
C GLY A 112 -31.90 1.14 12.89
N TYR A 113 -30.70 1.59 12.52
CA TYR A 113 -30.06 2.77 13.11
C TYR A 113 -30.49 4.08 12.43
N LEU A 114 -30.33 5.19 13.14
CA LEU A 114 -30.54 6.56 12.65
C LEU A 114 -29.20 7.20 12.26
N HIS A 115 -29.23 8.09 11.26
CA HIS A 115 -28.07 8.84 10.79
C HIS A 115 -28.33 10.35 10.84
N ALA A 116 -27.56 11.07 11.64
CA ALA A 116 -27.55 12.52 11.71
C ALA A 116 -26.71 13.15 10.58
N SER A 117 -27.14 14.30 10.10
CA SER A 117 -26.54 15.05 8.99
C SER A 117 -25.37 15.96 9.40
N PHE A 118 -24.48 15.44 10.26
CA PHE A 118 -23.18 16.03 10.60
C PHE A 118 -22.20 14.89 10.99
N LYS A 119 -20.92 15.21 11.17
CA LYS A 119 -19.89 14.30 11.73
C LYS A 119 -19.38 14.91 13.05
N LEU A 120 -18.87 14.10 13.99
CA LEU A 120 -18.17 14.60 15.18
C LEU A 120 -16.69 14.96 14.86
N SER A 121 -16.01 15.62 15.79
CA SER A 121 -14.59 15.98 15.65
C SER A 121 -13.70 15.11 16.54
N GLY A 122 -12.64 14.54 15.95
CA GLY A 122 -11.60 13.85 16.70
C GLY A 122 -10.85 14.79 17.65
N ASP A 123 -10.64 16.05 17.25
CA ASP A 123 -9.93 17.06 18.05
C ASP A 123 -10.72 17.54 19.29
N GLY A 124 -12.00 17.17 19.38
CA GLY A 124 -12.96 17.67 20.37
C GLY A 124 -13.82 18.82 19.82
N ASP A 125 -15.12 18.80 20.12
CA ASP A 125 -16.07 19.85 19.72
C ASP A 125 -17.16 20.10 20.79
N TYR A 126 -18.17 20.92 20.51
CA TYR A 126 -19.41 20.94 21.28
C TYR A 126 -20.34 19.81 20.82
N LEU A 127 -21.24 19.35 21.69
CA LEU A 127 -22.40 18.54 21.30
C LEU A 127 -23.54 18.74 22.30
N ALA A 128 -24.75 18.98 21.83
CA ALA A 128 -25.93 19.12 22.66
C ALA A 128 -27.16 18.40 22.09
N LEU A 129 -27.90 17.77 23.00
CA LEU A 129 -29.28 17.36 22.80
C LEU A 129 -30.20 18.48 23.29
N LEU A 130 -30.99 19.03 22.38
CA LEU A 130 -31.95 20.09 22.62
C LEU A 130 -33.36 19.50 22.75
N SER A 131 -34.11 19.99 23.73
CA SER A 131 -35.52 19.63 23.95
C SER A 131 -36.45 20.36 22.97
N PRO A 132 -37.73 19.94 22.82
CA PRO A 132 -38.71 20.58 21.93
C PRO A 132 -39.08 22.04 22.25
N THR A 133 -38.42 22.67 23.22
CA THR A 133 -38.53 24.12 23.52
C THR A 133 -37.25 24.90 23.17
N GLY A 134 -36.26 24.26 22.55
CA GLY A 134 -34.95 24.85 22.24
C GLY A 134 -34.01 24.96 23.46
N GLN A 135 -34.35 24.33 24.58
CA GLN A 135 -33.51 24.29 25.79
C GLN A 135 -32.64 23.03 25.78
N VAL A 136 -31.35 23.16 26.12
CA VAL A 136 -30.44 22.03 26.31
C VAL A 136 -31.01 21.05 27.35
N ALA A 137 -31.14 19.79 26.95
CA ALA A 137 -31.49 18.66 27.82
C ALA A 137 -30.24 17.96 28.35
N SER A 138 -29.22 17.79 27.50
CA SER A 138 -27.86 17.37 27.87
C SER A 138 -26.86 17.93 26.86
N GLN A 139 -25.61 18.11 27.28
CA GLN A 139 -24.51 18.56 26.42
C GLN A 139 -23.17 18.01 26.90
N PHE A 140 -22.28 17.72 25.95
CA PHE A 140 -20.85 17.53 26.19
C PHE A 140 -20.11 18.81 25.74
N GLY A 141 -19.14 19.26 26.54
CA GLY A 141 -18.66 20.64 26.52
C GLY A 141 -19.59 21.60 27.31
N THR A 142 -19.06 22.72 27.81
CA THR A 142 -19.84 23.73 28.57
C THR A 142 -19.36 25.17 28.36
N GLY A 143 -20.25 26.03 27.85
CA GLY A 143 -20.13 27.49 27.85
C GLY A 143 -19.07 28.08 26.91
N ASP A 144 -17.81 27.74 27.18
CA ASP A 144 -16.60 28.22 26.50
C ASP A 144 -15.62 27.06 26.18
N GLY A 145 -16.07 25.80 26.25
CA GLY A 145 -15.22 24.62 26.10
C GLY A 145 -15.92 23.38 25.52
N VAL A 146 -15.15 22.61 24.76
CA VAL A 146 -15.51 21.39 24.01
C VAL A 146 -15.51 20.12 24.88
N TYR A 147 -16.02 18.99 24.37
CA TYR A 147 -15.54 17.66 24.79
C TYR A 147 -14.07 17.50 24.38
N PRO A 148 -13.25 16.76 25.13
CA PRO A 148 -11.80 16.70 24.87
C PRO A 148 -11.48 15.89 23.61
N GLU A 149 -10.24 16.00 23.14
CA GLU A 149 -9.64 15.16 22.09
C GLU A 149 -10.02 13.67 22.27
N GLN A 150 -10.44 13.02 21.18
CA GLN A 150 -10.97 11.66 21.13
C GLN A 150 -9.94 10.74 20.45
N VAL A 151 -9.88 9.48 20.89
CA VAL A 151 -8.90 8.50 20.40
C VAL A 151 -9.64 7.34 19.72
N VAL A 152 -9.02 6.78 18.68
CA VAL A 152 -9.56 5.66 17.89
C VAL A 152 -10.18 4.58 18.77
N ASN A 153 -11.47 4.32 18.55
CA ASN A 153 -12.29 3.32 19.26
C ASN A 153 -12.40 3.49 20.79
N VAL A 154 -11.99 4.62 21.36
CA VAL A 154 -12.22 4.98 22.77
C VAL A 154 -13.37 5.99 22.83
N SER A 155 -14.46 5.63 23.51
CA SER A 155 -15.61 6.52 23.66
C SER A 155 -15.46 7.47 24.86
N TYR A 156 -16.22 8.55 24.86
CA TYR A 156 -16.30 9.50 25.97
C TYR A 156 -17.75 9.62 26.45
N GLY A 157 -17.98 9.50 27.76
CA GLY A 157 -19.33 9.40 28.30
C GLY A 157 -19.41 9.47 29.82
N PHE A 158 -20.63 9.33 30.35
CA PHE A 158 -20.86 9.32 31.79
C PHE A 158 -20.65 7.92 32.39
N GLY A 159 -19.80 7.82 33.41
CA GLY A 159 -19.66 6.61 34.20
C GLY A 159 -20.84 6.39 35.14
N LEU A 160 -21.27 5.14 35.26
CA LEU A 160 -22.38 4.74 36.13
C LEU A 160 -21.95 4.69 37.60
N ASN A 161 -22.64 5.44 38.46
CA ASN A 161 -22.44 5.39 39.90
C ASN A 161 -23.18 4.20 40.53
N GLY A 162 -22.72 3.73 41.70
CA GLY A 162 -23.33 2.62 42.43
C GLY A 162 -24.75 2.88 42.97
N ASP A 163 -25.31 4.06 42.77
CA ASP A 163 -26.71 4.42 43.03
C ASP A 163 -27.57 4.54 41.75
N GLY A 164 -26.98 4.32 40.58
CA GLY A 164 -27.61 4.44 39.26
C GLY A 164 -27.51 5.84 38.63
N SER A 165 -26.84 6.81 39.27
CA SER A 165 -26.69 8.16 38.71
C SER A 165 -25.51 8.27 37.71
N MET A 166 -25.67 9.14 36.72
CA MET A 166 -24.65 9.48 35.70
C MET A 166 -24.22 10.92 35.94
N THR A 167 -23.02 11.13 36.51
CA THR A 167 -22.58 12.44 37.04
C THR A 167 -21.09 12.76 36.84
N VAL A 168 -20.29 11.80 36.38
CA VAL A 168 -18.85 11.96 36.13
C VAL A 168 -18.60 11.57 34.68
N LEU A 169 -17.99 12.48 33.90
CA LEU A 169 -17.55 12.21 32.53
C LEU A 169 -16.13 11.66 32.51
N GLY A 170 -15.83 10.82 31.52
CA GLY A 170 -14.49 10.34 31.23
C GLY A 170 -14.45 9.45 30.00
N TYR A 171 -13.25 9.01 29.64
CA TYR A 171 -13.03 8.04 28.58
C TYR A 171 -13.37 6.63 29.06
N GLN A 172 -14.02 5.85 28.19
CA GLN A 172 -14.37 4.45 28.36
C GLN A 172 -13.54 3.60 27.40
N MET A 173 -12.64 2.77 27.94
CA MET A 173 -11.79 1.88 27.14
C MET A 173 -12.55 0.65 26.61
N ASP A 174 -13.71 0.36 27.20
CA ASP A 174 -14.67 -0.66 26.76
C ASP A 174 -15.99 0.07 26.40
N PRO A 175 -16.17 0.55 25.15
CA PRO A 175 -17.37 1.28 24.74
C PRO A 175 -18.66 0.48 24.86
N SER A 176 -19.79 1.15 25.14
CA SER A 176 -21.05 0.51 25.54
C SER A 176 -22.29 0.77 24.64
N PRO A 177 -22.19 0.92 23.30
CA PRO A 177 -23.31 1.33 22.45
C PRO A 177 -24.51 0.37 22.53
N GLY A 178 -25.68 0.93 22.87
CA GLY A 178 -26.94 0.22 23.08
C GLY A 178 -27.06 -0.49 24.43
N ALA A 179 -26.12 -0.25 25.35
CA ALA A 179 -26.00 -0.93 26.64
C ALA A 179 -25.75 0.08 27.78
N ALA A 180 -25.51 -0.41 29.00
CA ALA A 180 -25.22 0.46 30.14
C ALA A 180 -23.73 0.79 30.24
N ASN A 181 -23.42 2.08 30.41
CA ASN A 181 -22.08 2.62 30.61
C ASN A 181 -21.27 1.92 31.72
N ILE A 182 -19.95 1.95 31.57
CA ILE A 182 -19.03 1.35 32.54
C ILE A 182 -19.11 2.05 33.90
N ALA A 183 -18.68 1.36 34.96
CA ALA A 183 -18.72 1.94 36.30
C ALA A 183 -17.76 3.14 36.44
N VAL A 184 -18.12 4.10 37.29
CA VAL A 184 -17.37 5.35 37.49
C VAL A 184 -15.91 5.15 37.94
N ASP A 185 -15.56 4.00 38.52
CA ASP A 185 -14.19 3.61 38.89
C ASP A 185 -13.38 2.96 37.76
N GLN A 186 -14.02 2.65 36.62
CA GLN A 186 -13.36 2.16 35.41
C GLN A 186 -12.92 3.31 34.48
N LEU A 187 -13.65 4.44 34.49
CA LEU A 187 -13.38 5.65 33.69
C LEU A 187 -11.93 6.11 33.76
N LYS A 188 -11.46 6.74 32.67
CA LYS A 188 -10.19 7.49 32.62
C LYS A 188 -10.44 8.97 32.44
N SER A 189 -9.67 9.80 33.13
CA SER A 189 -9.85 11.26 33.18
C SER A 189 -9.06 12.02 32.11
N ASP A 190 -7.95 11.46 31.65
CA ASP A 190 -7.07 11.94 30.58
C ASP A 190 -6.16 10.76 30.16
N PHE A 191 -5.39 10.92 29.09
CA PHE A 191 -4.32 10.01 28.68
C PHE A 191 -2.98 10.41 29.33
N VAL A 192 -2.11 9.45 29.61
CA VAL A 192 -0.70 9.75 29.86
C VAL A 192 -0.08 10.19 28.53
N ARG A 193 0.62 11.33 28.54
CA ARG A 193 1.30 11.85 27.35
C ARG A 193 2.48 10.94 27.03
N ASP A 194 2.62 10.64 25.75
CA ASP A 194 3.54 9.66 25.16
C ASP A 194 4.98 9.73 25.71
N THR A 195 5.64 8.57 25.73
CA THR A 195 7.06 8.47 26.08
C THR A 195 7.93 9.05 24.97
N LYS A 196 9.13 9.54 25.33
CA LYS A 196 10.13 10.04 24.39
C LYS A 196 11.53 9.66 24.86
N MET A 197 12.22 8.87 24.04
CA MET A 197 13.62 8.52 24.20
C MET A 197 14.53 9.67 23.73
N SER A 198 15.68 9.87 24.38
CA SER A 198 16.68 10.87 23.97
C SER A 198 17.56 10.44 22.79
N VAL A 199 17.44 9.18 22.34
CA VAL A 199 18.20 8.59 21.24
C VAL A 199 17.24 7.81 20.35
N ASN A 200 17.32 8.00 19.03
CA ASN A 200 16.47 7.28 18.09
C ASN A 200 16.87 5.80 17.99
N ARG A 201 15.88 4.93 17.78
CA ARG A 201 16.06 3.53 17.39
C ARG A 201 16.76 3.39 16.04
N GLY A 202 17.60 2.37 15.89
CA GLY A 202 18.51 2.30 14.74
C GLY A 202 19.74 1.40 14.91
N LEU A 203 20.63 1.48 13.93
CA LEU A 203 21.96 0.88 13.94
C LEU A 203 22.94 1.82 14.67
N LEU A 204 23.59 1.34 15.73
CA LEU A 204 24.56 2.11 16.50
C LEU A 204 25.98 1.56 16.35
N ASP A 205 26.93 2.46 16.10
CA ASP A 205 28.36 2.14 15.99
C ASP A 205 29.13 2.44 17.31
N ALA A 206 28.46 2.96 18.35
CA ALA A 206 29.04 3.28 19.67
C ALA A 206 28.00 3.27 20.82
N PRO A 207 28.40 3.01 22.09
CA PRO A 207 27.49 3.07 23.25
C PRO A 207 26.82 4.43 23.49
N VAL A 208 25.62 4.40 24.07
CA VAL A 208 24.77 5.58 24.33
C VAL A 208 24.10 5.53 25.70
N ASP A 209 23.77 6.71 26.25
CA ASP A 209 22.92 6.86 27.42
C ASP A 209 21.53 7.33 26.99
N VAL A 210 20.49 6.51 27.24
CA VAL A 210 19.11 6.80 26.83
C VAL A 210 18.29 7.30 28.00
N GLU A 211 17.89 8.57 27.96
CA GLU A 211 16.84 9.10 28.84
C GLU A 211 15.46 8.80 28.26
N ILE A 212 14.50 8.44 29.11
CA ILE A 212 13.07 8.32 28.76
C ILE A 212 12.30 9.40 29.53
N LYS A 213 11.36 10.07 28.88
CA LYS A 213 10.53 11.15 29.46
C LYS A 213 9.07 11.01 29.02
N SER A 214 8.15 11.46 29.86
CA SER A 214 6.74 11.74 29.51
C SER A 214 6.42 13.17 29.92
N ALA A 215 5.48 13.82 29.23
CA ALA A 215 5.01 15.16 29.61
C ALA A 215 4.00 15.16 30.78
N THR A 216 3.41 14.00 31.13
CA THR A 216 2.48 13.89 32.26
C THR A 216 3.24 13.99 33.58
N THR A 217 3.02 15.09 34.30
CA THR A 217 3.64 15.32 35.61
C THR A 217 3.18 14.27 36.61
N GLY A 218 4.13 13.52 37.19
CA GLY A 218 3.85 12.47 38.17
C GLY A 218 3.63 11.07 37.59
N ALA A 219 3.69 10.89 36.27
CA ALA A 219 3.63 9.56 35.66
C ALA A 219 4.86 8.71 36.05
N SER A 220 4.65 7.42 36.29
CA SER A 220 5.71 6.43 36.44
C SER A 220 6.04 5.80 35.09
N ILE A 221 7.32 5.78 34.72
CA ILE A 221 7.80 5.17 33.48
C ILE A 221 8.35 3.78 33.81
N ARG A 222 7.89 2.76 33.08
CA ARG A 222 8.28 1.36 33.22
C ARG A 222 8.93 0.89 31.92
N TYR A 223 9.95 0.05 32.00
CA TYR A 223 10.65 -0.44 30.81
C TYR A 223 11.11 -1.91 30.92
N THR A 224 11.29 -2.56 29.78
CA THR A 224 11.86 -3.90 29.61
C THR A 224 13.02 -3.86 28.62
N LEU A 225 13.85 -4.92 28.60
CA LEU A 225 15.05 -5.04 27.75
C LEU A 225 15.10 -6.36 26.97
N ASP A 226 14.02 -7.15 27.05
CA ASP A 226 13.93 -8.57 26.61
C ASP A 226 12.84 -8.82 25.54
N GLY A 227 12.18 -7.75 25.07
CA GLY A 227 11.07 -7.81 24.11
C GLY A 227 9.68 -7.93 24.73
N THR A 228 9.58 -8.30 26.02
CA THR A 228 8.29 -8.41 26.73
C THR A 228 7.64 -7.04 26.95
N ALA A 229 6.31 -6.98 27.07
CA ALA A 229 5.58 -5.73 27.22
C ALA A 229 5.72 -5.13 28.65
N PRO A 230 6.23 -3.90 28.84
CA PRO A 230 6.28 -3.25 30.15
C PRO A 230 4.87 -2.98 30.69
N THR A 231 4.67 -3.21 32.00
CA THR A 231 3.39 -2.88 32.66
C THR A 231 3.65 -2.20 34.01
N LEU A 232 2.58 -1.74 34.66
CA LEU A 232 2.65 -1.20 36.02
C LEU A 232 3.25 -2.18 37.05
N VAL A 233 3.29 -3.49 36.75
CA VAL A 233 3.82 -4.55 37.64
C VAL A 233 4.93 -5.41 37.02
N HIS A 234 5.25 -5.24 35.73
CA HIS A 234 6.31 -5.98 35.01
C HIS A 234 7.39 -5.04 34.45
N GLY A 235 8.61 -5.54 34.27
CA GLY A 235 9.78 -4.73 33.93
C GLY A 235 10.37 -3.93 35.10
N PHE A 236 11.16 -2.91 34.78
CA PHE A 236 11.92 -2.06 35.69
C PHE A 236 11.31 -0.67 35.82
N ASP A 237 11.47 -0.03 36.99
CA ASP A 237 11.18 1.39 37.17
C ASP A 237 12.30 2.23 36.55
N TYR A 238 11.94 3.19 35.68
CA TYR A 238 12.89 4.16 35.16
C TYR A 238 13.29 5.17 36.26
N GLN A 239 14.60 5.31 36.51
CA GLN A 239 15.17 6.15 37.58
C GLN A 239 16.27 7.12 37.08
N GLY A 240 16.61 7.07 35.78
CA GLY A 240 17.72 7.81 35.18
C GLY A 240 18.17 7.15 33.86
N PRO A 241 19.15 7.73 33.16
CA PRO A 241 19.59 7.26 31.84
C PRO A 241 19.97 5.78 31.83
N ILE A 242 19.52 5.06 30.81
CA ILE A 242 19.85 3.65 30.57
C ILE A 242 21.11 3.58 29.71
N HIS A 243 22.19 3.02 30.23
CA HIS A 243 23.46 2.86 29.50
C HIS A 243 23.40 1.64 28.58
N ILE A 244 23.40 1.87 27.27
CA ILE A 244 23.29 0.83 26.23
C ILE A 244 24.64 0.68 25.54
N THR A 245 25.25 -0.49 25.69
CA THR A 245 26.60 -0.82 25.18
C THR A 245 26.61 -1.85 24.05
N SER A 246 25.47 -2.47 23.78
CA SER A 246 25.30 -3.65 22.94
C SER A 246 23.86 -3.73 22.44
N THR A 247 23.60 -4.65 21.52
CA THR A 247 22.28 -4.89 20.91
C THR A 247 21.20 -5.08 21.99
N THR A 248 20.20 -4.19 22.00
CA THR A 248 19.24 -4.05 23.10
C THR A 248 17.84 -3.69 22.59
N LEU A 249 16.82 -4.34 23.16
CA LEU A 249 15.41 -4.13 22.82
C LEU A 249 14.72 -3.33 23.93
N LEU A 250 14.88 -2.01 23.92
CA LEU A 250 14.25 -1.16 24.93
C LEU A 250 12.77 -0.98 24.60
N ARG A 251 11.87 -1.50 25.43
CA ARG A 251 10.43 -1.18 25.36
C ARG A 251 10.03 -0.37 26.58
N ALA A 252 9.26 0.69 26.42
CA ALA A 252 8.83 1.54 27.53
C ALA A 252 7.35 1.93 27.44
N ALA A 253 6.74 2.20 28.60
CA ALA A 253 5.42 2.80 28.70
C ALA A 253 5.30 3.65 29.97
N ALA A 254 4.43 4.66 29.97
CA ALA A 254 4.19 5.55 31.10
C ALA A 254 2.76 5.40 31.66
N PHE A 255 2.66 5.44 32.99
CA PHE A 255 1.45 5.12 33.75
C PHE A 255 1.12 6.25 34.75
N HIS A 256 -0.16 6.56 34.92
CA HIS A 256 -0.65 7.46 35.97
C HIS A 256 -2.00 6.95 36.49
N GLU A 257 -2.28 7.13 37.78
CA GLU A 257 -3.55 6.70 38.38
C GLU A 257 -4.74 7.49 37.79
N GLY A 258 -5.83 6.80 37.46
CA GLY A 258 -7.02 7.41 36.84
C GLY A 258 -6.87 7.89 35.40
N TYR A 259 -5.74 7.57 34.73
CA TYR A 259 -5.45 7.95 33.34
C TYR A 259 -5.34 6.71 32.45
N VAL A 260 -5.49 6.85 31.14
CA VAL A 260 -5.10 5.83 30.15
C VAL A 260 -3.56 5.79 30.12
N PRO A 261 -2.88 4.63 30.22
CA PRO A 261 -1.43 4.56 30.02
C PRO A 261 -1.04 4.87 28.56
N THR A 262 0.24 5.09 28.29
CA THR A 262 0.73 5.18 26.90
C THR A 262 0.64 3.81 26.20
N ASN A 263 0.71 3.85 24.88
CA ASN A 263 1.24 2.78 24.03
C ASN A 263 2.68 2.38 24.45
N ILE A 264 3.22 1.32 23.84
CA ILE A 264 4.56 0.80 24.15
C ILE A 264 5.56 1.28 23.09
N ASP A 265 6.28 2.36 23.38
CA ASP A 265 7.44 2.76 22.60
C ASP A 265 8.44 1.61 22.54
N THR A 266 8.78 1.17 21.33
CA THR A 266 9.73 0.08 21.12
C THR A 266 10.94 0.58 20.33
N HIS A 267 12.12 0.45 20.92
CA HIS A 267 13.40 0.93 20.39
C HIS A 267 14.42 -0.22 20.29
N SER A 268 14.64 -0.73 19.08
CA SER A 268 15.77 -1.58 18.73
C SER A 268 17.03 -0.73 18.57
N TYR A 269 17.98 -0.91 19.47
CA TYR A 269 19.34 -0.43 19.30
C TYR A 269 20.21 -1.60 18.83
N LEU A 270 20.58 -1.62 17.55
CA LEU A 270 21.28 -2.74 16.93
C LEU A 270 22.76 -2.41 16.74
N PHE A 271 23.65 -3.21 17.33
CA PHE A 271 25.10 -3.04 17.25
C PHE A 271 25.68 -4.12 16.35
N LEU A 272 26.05 -3.77 15.11
CA LEU A 272 26.43 -4.76 14.09
C LEU A 272 27.63 -5.63 14.49
N ASN A 273 28.55 -5.13 15.33
CA ASN A 273 29.66 -5.95 15.84
C ASN A 273 29.18 -7.11 16.73
N ASP A 274 28.09 -6.94 17.48
CA ASP A 274 27.50 -8.03 18.26
C ASP A 274 26.79 -9.03 17.32
N VAL A 275 26.10 -8.51 16.30
CA VAL A 275 25.39 -9.30 15.28
C VAL A 275 26.33 -10.28 14.58
N LEU A 276 27.54 -9.85 14.23
CA LEU A 276 28.61 -10.70 13.67
C LEU A 276 29.15 -11.77 14.64
N THR A 277 28.66 -11.84 15.88
CA THR A 277 29.06 -12.80 16.92
C THR A 277 27.88 -13.53 17.55
N GLN A 278 26.68 -13.45 16.97
CA GLN A 278 25.49 -14.14 17.49
C GLN A 278 25.65 -15.66 17.37
N ASP A 279 25.59 -16.35 18.52
CA ASP A 279 25.68 -17.82 18.67
C ASP A 279 24.38 -18.44 19.25
N GLY A 280 23.44 -17.61 19.68
CA GLY A 280 22.20 -18.02 20.36
C GLY A 280 22.35 -18.28 21.86
N ALA A 281 23.43 -17.84 22.51
CA ALA A 281 23.62 -17.99 23.95
C ALA A 281 22.43 -17.45 24.76
N GLY A 282 21.86 -18.29 25.62
CA GLY A 282 20.70 -17.97 26.45
C GLY A 282 19.33 -18.22 25.81
N LEU A 283 19.26 -18.52 24.51
CA LEU A 283 18.01 -18.82 23.81
C LEU A 283 17.60 -20.31 23.90
N PRO A 284 16.33 -20.65 23.61
CA PRO A 284 15.89 -22.05 23.53
C PRO A 284 16.63 -22.80 22.43
N THR A 285 17.29 -23.91 22.76
CA THR A 285 18.08 -24.73 21.81
C THR A 285 17.24 -25.46 20.75
N THR A 286 15.91 -25.32 20.78
CA THR A 286 14.97 -26.00 19.88
C THR A 286 13.76 -25.14 19.55
N TRP A 287 13.35 -25.09 18.29
CA TRP A 287 12.12 -24.41 17.83
C TRP A 287 10.92 -25.36 17.83
N GLY A 288 10.49 -25.79 19.03
CA GLY A 288 9.42 -26.76 19.17
C GLY A 288 9.76 -28.15 18.61
N THR A 289 8.79 -28.80 17.97
CA THR A 289 8.92 -30.18 17.46
C THR A 289 8.38 -30.33 16.04
N PHE A 290 8.85 -31.32 15.28
CA PHE A 290 8.39 -31.54 13.91
C PHE A 290 6.91 -32.00 13.88
N PRO A 291 5.97 -31.21 13.30
CA PRO A 291 4.56 -31.58 13.25
C PRO A 291 4.26 -32.64 12.19
N PHE A 292 5.17 -32.83 11.23
CA PHE A 292 5.08 -33.83 10.17
C PHE A 292 6.41 -34.57 10.02
N GLY A 293 6.32 -35.89 9.84
CA GLY A 293 7.49 -36.74 9.60
C GLY A 293 8.14 -36.44 8.26
N SER A 294 9.45 -36.68 8.20
CA SER A 294 10.31 -36.45 7.04
C SER A 294 11.34 -37.58 6.92
N THR A 295 12.23 -37.47 5.93
CA THR A 295 13.39 -38.36 5.77
C THR A 295 14.45 -38.17 6.87
N GLU A 296 14.63 -36.94 7.34
CA GLU A 296 15.63 -36.57 8.36
C GLU A 296 15.10 -36.59 9.80
N ALA A 297 13.80 -36.35 10.03
CA ALA A 297 13.21 -36.22 11.37
C ALA A 297 11.82 -36.84 11.52
N ALA A 298 11.53 -37.35 12.72
CA ALA A 298 10.27 -38.00 13.09
C ALA A 298 9.23 -37.01 13.65
N ILE A 299 7.95 -37.37 13.61
CA ILE A 299 6.89 -36.56 14.24
C ILE A 299 7.18 -36.45 15.74
N GLY A 300 7.14 -35.22 16.27
CA GLY A 300 7.35 -34.95 17.69
C GLY A 300 8.81 -35.02 18.18
N SER A 301 9.80 -35.26 17.30
CA SER A 301 11.20 -35.01 17.68
C SER A 301 11.47 -33.49 17.69
N PRO A 302 12.39 -32.98 18.54
CA PRO A 302 12.67 -31.55 18.61
C PRO A 302 13.28 -31.01 17.30
N VAL A 303 12.91 -29.79 16.93
CA VAL A 303 13.55 -29.03 15.84
C VAL A 303 14.81 -28.38 16.41
N PRO A 304 16.03 -28.68 15.94
CA PRO A 304 17.22 -27.96 16.37
C PRO A 304 17.12 -26.48 15.99
N ALA A 305 17.41 -25.57 16.93
CA ALA A 305 17.52 -24.16 16.61
C ALA A 305 18.90 -23.87 16.01
N ASN A 306 18.96 -22.97 15.02
CA ASN A 306 20.20 -22.35 14.54
C ASN A 306 20.01 -20.83 14.64
N TYR A 307 20.75 -20.18 15.54
CA TYR A 307 20.82 -18.72 15.68
C TYR A 307 22.16 -18.14 15.22
N GLU A 308 23.06 -18.98 14.71
CA GLU A 308 24.44 -18.60 14.44
C GLU A 308 24.55 -17.66 13.22
N VAL A 309 25.47 -16.71 13.31
CA VAL A 309 25.98 -15.92 12.18
C VAL A 309 27.39 -16.45 11.89
N ASP A 310 27.48 -17.32 10.88
CA ASP A 310 28.59 -18.24 10.63
C ASP A 310 29.97 -17.55 10.59
N PRO A 311 30.86 -17.84 11.56
CA PRO A 311 32.19 -17.26 11.61
C PRO A 311 33.08 -17.68 10.44
N GLU A 312 32.82 -18.77 9.71
CA GLU A 312 33.55 -19.09 8.47
C GLU A 312 33.28 -18.04 7.38
N VAL A 313 32.03 -17.56 7.25
CA VAL A 313 31.67 -16.49 6.31
C VAL A 313 32.11 -15.12 6.83
N VAL A 314 31.84 -14.80 8.10
CA VAL A 314 32.19 -13.49 8.70
C VAL A 314 33.69 -13.22 8.67
N ASN A 315 34.54 -14.25 8.82
CA ASN A 315 36.00 -14.10 8.82
C ASN A 315 36.65 -14.38 7.46
N ASP A 316 35.88 -14.69 6.41
CA ASP A 316 36.40 -14.91 5.05
C ASP A 316 37.16 -13.65 4.57
N PRO A 317 38.39 -13.77 4.05
CA PRO A 317 39.15 -12.66 3.47
C PRO A 317 38.44 -11.90 2.33
N ARG A 318 37.36 -12.43 1.77
CA ARG A 318 36.46 -11.75 0.82
C ARG A 318 35.49 -10.77 1.49
N TYR A 319 35.03 -11.09 2.71
CA TYR A 319 33.83 -10.48 3.31
C TYR A 319 34.11 -9.71 4.60
N ARG A 320 35.03 -10.18 5.44
CA ARG A 320 35.29 -9.63 6.80
C ARG A 320 35.56 -8.11 6.85
N ASP A 321 36.11 -7.56 5.78
CA ASP A 321 36.52 -6.15 5.66
C ASP A 321 35.39 -5.28 5.02
N GLU A 322 34.29 -5.89 4.54
CA GLU A 322 33.11 -5.23 3.93
C GLU A 322 31.77 -5.53 4.63
N ILE A 323 31.66 -6.61 5.41
CA ILE A 323 30.38 -7.14 5.93
C ILE A 323 29.58 -6.17 6.82
N LEU A 324 30.24 -5.25 7.53
CA LEU A 324 29.57 -4.19 8.29
C LEU A 324 28.88 -3.13 7.40
N ALA A 325 29.30 -2.99 6.15
CA ALA A 325 28.63 -2.18 5.14
C ALA A 325 27.59 -3.00 4.36
N ASP A 326 27.83 -4.29 4.13
CA ASP A 326 26.86 -5.21 3.51
C ASP A 326 25.55 -5.32 4.32
N LEU A 327 25.67 -5.33 5.65
CA LEU A 327 24.53 -5.25 6.58
C LEU A 327 23.83 -3.88 6.59
N LYS A 328 24.31 -2.89 5.82
CA LYS A 328 23.68 -1.56 5.61
C LYS A 328 23.25 -1.30 4.15
N THR A 329 23.42 -2.24 3.18
CA THR A 329 23.02 -2.00 1.76
C THR A 329 21.51 -2.13 1.49
N LEU A 330 20.73 -2.58 2.47
CA LEU A 330 19.27 -2.60 2.43
C LEU A 330 18.74 -1.86 3.67
N PRO A 331 17.50 -1.33 3.63
CA PRO A 331 16.79 -0.96 4.85
C PRO A 331 16.71 -2.16 5.80
N THR A 332 16.60 -1.88 7.09
CA THR A 332 16.43 -2.88 8.14
C THR A 332 15.00 -2.84 8.67
N MET A 333 14.35 -4.00 8.75
CA MET A 333 13.16 -4.18 9.58
C MET A 333 13.58 -4.89 10.86
N SER A 334 13.28 -4.30 12.02
CA SER A 334 13.38 -4.98 13.31
C SER A 334 11.97 -5.36 13.78
N LEU A 335 11.76 -6.64 14.10
CA LEU A 335 10.51 -7.18 14.61
C LEU A 335 10.70 -7.60 16.06
N VAL A 336 10.01 -6.93 16.98
CA VAL A 336 10.15 -7.12 18.43
C VAL A 336 8.86 -7.67 19.02
N MET A 337 8.93 -8.90 19.54
CA MET A 337 7.81 -9.64 20.12
C MET A 337 8.16 -10.14 21.53
N ASP A 338 7.16 -10.59 22.27
CA ASP A 338 7.42 -11.36 23.49
C ASP A 338 8.16 -12.68 23.13
N PRO A 339 9.27 -13.03 23.80
CA PRO A 339 10.00 -14.27 23.52
C PRO A 339 9.16 -15.55 23.62
N ASP A 340 8.16 -15.61 24.50
CA ASP A 340 7.28 -16.80 24.60
C ASP A 340 6.31 -16.88 23.40
N ASP A 341 5.93 -15.76 22.81
CA ASP A 341 5.08 -15.70 21.61
C ASP A 341 5.81 -15.95 20.29
N LEU A 342 7.15 -15.98 20.31
CA LEU A 342 7.97 -16.57 19.25
C LEU A 342 8.31 -18.04 19.55
N TRP A 343 8.93 -18.31 20.69
CA TRP A 343 9.66 -19.56 20.95
C TRP A 343 8.99 -20.51 21.95
N GLY A 344 8.00 -20.04 22.71
CA GLY A 344 7.33 -20.80 23.77
C GLY A 344 6.53 -21.98 23.22
N GLU A 345 6.57 -23.12 23.91
CA GLU A 345 5.93 -24.37 23.45
C GLU A 345 4.40 -24.23 23.25
N GLN A 346 3.75 -23.36 24.04
CA GLN A 346 2.28 -23.24 24.10
C GLN A 346 1.72 -22.16 23.16
N SER A 347 2.27 -20.94 23.18
CA SER A 347 1.78 -19.81 22.38
C SER A 347 2.68 -19.49 21.18
N GLY A 348 3.97 -19.88 21.22
CA GLY A 348 5.01 -19.44 20.31
C GLY A 348 4.80 -19.81 18.85
N ILE A 349 4.74 -18.80 17.97
CA ILE A 349 4.44 -19.00 16.54
C ILE A 349 5.56 -19.72 15.79
N TYR A 350 6.83 -19.58 16.20
CA TYR A 350 7.97 -20.27 15.59
C TYR A 350 8.14 -21.70 16.12
N ALA A 351 7.67 -21.98 17.36
CA ALA A 351 7.56 -23.34 17.90
C ALA A 351 6.32 -24.10 17.35
N ASN A 352 5.29 -23.37 16.91
CA ASN A 352 4.04 -23.88 16.37
C ASN A 352 3.74 -23.39 14.92
N PRO A 353 4.68 -23.44 13.96
CA PRO A 353 4.59 -22.67 12.71
C PRO A 353 3.47 -23.11 11.76
N THR A 354 2.92 -24.32 11.94
CA THR A 354 1.82 -24.84 11.12
C THR A 354 0.42 -24.45 11.63
N LYS A 355 0.31 -23.59 12.65
CA LYS A 355 -0.98 -23.10 13.15
C LYS A 355 -1.50 -21.92 12.32
N GLU A 356 -2.80 -21.64 12.46
CA GLU A 356 -3.58 -20.76 11.57
C GLU A 356 -4.75 -20.12 12.34
N GLY A 357 -5.33 -19.07 11.74
CA GLY A 357 -6.39 -18.27 12.35
C GLY A 357 -5.87 -17.25 13.36
N ASP A 358 -6.74 -16.35 13.77
CA ASP A 358 -6.39 -15.14 14.53
C ASP A 358 -5.97 -15.49 15.97
N ALA A 359 -6.44 -16.62 16.50
CA ALA A 359 -5.93 -17.24 17.74
C ALA A 359 -4.43 -17.68 17.68
N TRP A 360 -3.78 -17.58 16.52
CA TRP A 360 -2.34 -17.78 16.31
C TRP A 360 -1.65 -16.56 15.69
N GLU A 361 -2.31 -15.41 15.74
CA GLU A 361 -1.72 -14.08 15.61
C GLU A 361 -1.18 -13.63 16.97
N ARG A 362 -0.11 -12.83 17.01
CA ARG A 362 0.55 -12.36 18.25
C ARG A 362 0.99 -10.90 18.12
N PRO A 363 0.97 -10.11 19.21
CA PRO A 363 1.45 -8.73 19.15
C PRO A 363 2.95 -8.68 18.85
N GLY A 364 3.34 -7.83 17.91
CA GLY A 364 4.73 -7.52 17.61
C GLY A 364 4.89 -6.08 17.15
N SER A 365 6.00 -5.46 17.54
CA SER A 365 6.38 -4.11 17.10
C SER A 365 7.31 -4.19 15.91
N LEU A 366 7.01 -3.45 14.84
CA LEU A 366 7.83 -3.35 13.64
C LEU A 366 8.50 -1.98 13.58
N GLU A 367 9.83 -1.95 13.49
CA GLU A 367 10.61 -0.73 13.30
C GLU A 367 11.28 -0.75 11.92
N LEU A 368 11.11 0.30 11.12
CA LEU A 368 11.77 0.45 9.82
C LEU A 368 12.94 1.43 9.91
N ILE A 369 14.14 0.89 9.87
CA ILE A 369 15.42 1.59 9.96
C ILE A 369 15.97 1.79 8.54
N ALA A 370 16.23 3.04 8.15
CA ALA A 370 16.78 3.35 6.83
C ALA A 370 18.25 2.90 6.71
N GLN A 371 18.78 2.82 5.48
CA GLN A 371 20.20 2.51 5.20
C GLN A 371 21.20 3.46 5.91
N SER A 372 20.76 4.66 6.27
CA SER A 372 21.52 5.62 7.09
C SER A 372 21.69 5.21 8.56
N GLY A 373 21.04 4.11 8.98
CA GLY A 373 21.07 3.58 10.34
C GLY A 373 20.01 4.17 11.28
N ILE A 374 19.15 5.09 10.83
CA ILE A 374 18.14 5.74 11.67
C ILE A 374 16.73 5.31 11.24
N SER A 375 15.87 4.94 12.20
CA SER A 375 14.42 4.81 11.99
C SER A 375 13.70 6.14 12.26
N LYS A 376 12.60 6.35 11.53
CA LYS A 376 11.53 7.31 11.88
C LYS A 376 10.19 6.63 12.20
N LEU A 377 10.08 5.32 11.98
CA LEU A 377 8.84 4.55 12.08
C LEU A 377 8.98 3.43 13.10
N GLN A 378 7.98 3.35 13.98
CA GLN A 378 7.58 2.14 14.67
C GLN A 378 6.06 2.03 14.54
N VAL A 379 5.55 0.82 14.29
CA VAL A 379 4.12 0.49 14.22
C VAL A 379 3.93 -0.89 14.87
N ASP A 380 2.83 -1.09 15.60
CA ASP A 380 2.52 -2.39 16.21
C ASP A 380 1.50 -3.17 15.35
N ALA A 381 1.69 -4.48 15.26
CA ALA A 381 0.98 -5.35 14.33
C ALA A 381 0.73 -6.76 14.89
N GLY A 382 -0.30 -7.40 14.38
CA GLY A 382 -0.52 -8.83 14.55
C GLY A 382 0.45 -9.64 13.68
N VAL A 383 1.19 -10.57 14.27
CA VAL A 383 2.21 -11.37 13.61
C VAL A 383 1.79 -12.84 13.54
N ARG A 384 1.88 -13.46 12.37
CA ARG A 384 1.71 -14.91 12.20
C ARG A 384 2.68 -15.50 11.17
N ILE A 385 3.09 -16.75 11.35
CA ILE A 385 3.89 -17.49 10.37
C ILE A 385 3.07 -17.73 9.08
N HIS A 386 3.66 -17.43 7.92
CA HIS A 386 2.99 -17.36 6.62
C HIS A 386 3.40 -18.48 5.65
N GLY A 387 2.48 -18.84 4.75
CA GLY A 387 2.73 -19.67 3.56
C GLY A 387 2.00 -21.01 3.56
N GLY A 388 2.37 -21.88 2.62
CA GLY A 388 1.88 -23.26 2.56
C GLY A 388 2.91 -24.24 3.17
N PHE A 389 3.72 -24.84 2.30
CA PHE A 389 4.70 -25.86 2.68
C PHE A 389 5.91 -25.28 3.44
N GLY A 390 6.26 -24.01 3.22
CA GLY A 390 7.35 -23.29 3.91
C GLY A 390 7.15 -23.07 5.42
N ARG A 391 5.95 -23.34 5.95
CA ARG A 391 5.66 -23.34 7.40
C ARG A 391 6.08 -24.63 8.13
N ARG A 392 6.78 -25.54 7.46
CA ARG A 392 7.24 -26.81 8.02
C ARG A 392 8.73 -26.71 8.35
N PRO A 393 9.16 -26.97 9.60
CA PRO A 393 10.59 -27.02 9.94
C PRO A 393 11.38 -28.04 9.12
N SER A 394 10.73 -29.12 8.66
CA SER A 394 11.30 -30.11 7.72
C SER A 394 11.22 -29.71 6.24
N ALA A 395 10.92 -28.43 5.96
CA ALA A 395 11.00 -27.81 4.65
C ALA A 395 12.02 -26.65 4.61
N THR A 396 12.06 -25.84 5.68
CA THR A 396 13.07 -24.80 5.87
C THR A 396 13.20 -24.41 7.34
N ALA A 397 14.38 -23.94 7.73
CA ALA A 397 14.63 -23.29 9.01
C ALA A 397 14.17 -21.81 9.05
N LYS A 398 13.96 -21.18 7.88
CA LYS A 398 13.68 -19.75 7.69
C LYS A 398 12.23 -19.54 7.26
N HIS A 399 11.33 -19.31 8.22
CA HIS A 399 9.90 -19.15 7.94
C HIS A 399 9.54 -17.73 7.45
N SER A 400 8.52 -17.63 6.60
CA SER A 400 7.95 -16.32 6.23
C SER A 400 7.00 -15.82 7.32
N PHE A 401 6.88 -14.50 7.49
CA PHE A 401 5.91 -13.89 8.39
C PHE A 401 4.82 -13.18 7.59
N ARG A 402 3.64 -12.99 8.19
CA ARG A 402 2.66 -11.98 7.79
C ARG A 402 2.42 -11.06 8.97
N LEU A 403 2.36 -9.76 8.67
CA LEU A 403 1.95 -8.69 9.55
C LEU A 403 0.52 -8.28 9.19
N PHE A 404 -0.27 -7.99 10.22
CA PHE A 404 -1.65 -7.51 10.13
C PHE A 404 -1.74 -6.21 10.93
N PHE A 405 -2.05 -5.11 10.25
CA PHE A 405 -2.28 -3.82 10.91
C PHE A 405 -3.76 -3.72 11.26
N ARG A 406 -4.07 -3.47 12.53
CA ARG A 406 -5.41 -3.54 13.12
C ARG A 406 -5.43 -2.75 14.43
N GLY A 407 -6.56 -2.09 14.72
CA GLY A 407 -6.82 -1.37 15.97
C GLY A 407 -6.65 -2.17 17.28
N GLU A 408 -6.62 -3.51 17.22
CA GLU A 408 -6.36 -4.37 18.40
C GLU A 408 -4.87 -4.49 18.78
N TYR A 409 -3.95 -4.10 17.89
CA TYR A 409 -2.50 -4.14 18.12
C TYR A 409 -1.87 -2.74 18.16
N GLY A 410 -2.43 -1.79 17.40
CA GLY A 410 -1.86 -0.47 17.15
C GLY A 410 -2.66 0.20 16.03
N ASP A 411 -1.98 0.81 15.08
CA ASP A 411 -2.63 1.46 13.93
C ASP A 411 -3.38 0.45 13.04
N ALA A 412 -4.54 0.87 12.51
CA ALA A 412 -5.39 0.03 11.66
C ALA A 412 -4.80 -0.25 10.26
N LYS A 413 -3.76 0.50 9.89
CA LYS A 413 -2.95 0.36 8.67
C LYS A 413 -1.50 0.70 9.01
N LEU A 414 -0.56 0.20 8.23
CA LEU A 414 0.71 0.88 8.03
C LEU A 414 0.49 2.04 7.05
N ASP A 415 0.75 3.27 7.48
CA ASP A 415 0.94 4.45 6.62
C ASP A 415 2.44 4.72 6.50
N TYR A 416 3.04 4.31 5.37
CA TYR A 416 4.43 4.60 5.03
C TYR A 416 4.72 4.26 3.56
N PRO A 417 5.43 5.10 2.77
CA PRO A 417 5.79 4.83 1.36
C PRO A 417 6.87 3.72 1.22
N LEU A 418 6.50 2.48 1.55
CA LEU A 418 7.42 1.35 1.69
C LEU A 418 8.06 0.91 0.37
N PHE A 419 7.38 1.17 -0.75
CA PHE A 419 7.80 0.77 -2.09
C PHE A 419 8.20 1.94 -3.00
N GLY A 420 8.28 3.15 -2.45
CA GLY A 420 8.65 4.40 -3.14
C GLY A 420 7.48 5.37 -3.26
N ASP A 421 7.80 6.66 -3.38
CA ASP A 421 6.84 7.77 -3.28
C ASP A 421 5.80 7.82 -4.42
N ASP A 422 6.07 7.14 -5.55
CA ASP A 422 5.13 6.98 -6.68
C ASP A 422 4.15 5.79 -6.50
N GLN A 423 4.14 5.13 -5.34
CA GLN A 423 3.32 3.93 -5.05
C GLN A 423 2.40 4.17 -3.85
N VAL A 424 1.46 3.24 -3.61
CA VAL A 424 0.63 3.30 -2.40
C VAL A 424 1.50 3.20 -1.13
N ASP A 425 1.07 3.92 -0.11
CA ASP A 425 1.68 4.09 1.22
C ASP A 425 0.86 3.41 2.33
N GLU A 426 -0.45 3.25 2.13
CA GLU A 426 -1.35 2.52 3.04
C GLU A 426 -1.35 0.99 2.83
N PHE A 427 -1.16 0.21 3.91
CA PHE A 427 -1.25 -1.26 3.90
C PHE A 427 -1.99 -1.85 5.12
N ASN A 428 -3.01 -2.68 4.90
CA ASN A 428 -3.65 -3.48 5.97
C ASN A 428 -2.89 -4.78 6.29
N THR A 429 -2.22 -5.41 5.32
CA THR A 429 -1.33 -6.56 5.57
C THR A 429 -0.06 -6.52 4.73
N LEU A 430 1.04 -7.03 5.29
CA LEU A 430 2.30 -7.25 4.58
C LEU A 430 2.80 -8.68 4.81
N VAL A 431 3.45 -9.26 3.80
CA VAL A 431 4.11 -10.57 3.91
C VAL A 431 5.62 -10.38 3.85
N LEU A 432 6.32 -10.76 4.92
CA LEU A 432 7.78 -10.86 4.93
C LEU A 432 8.16 -12.24 4.37
N ARG A 433 8.42 -12.32 3.06
CA ARG A 433 8.76 -13.60 2.40
C ARG A 433 10.24 -13.96 2.61
N ALA A 434 10.45 -15.23 2.97
CA ALA A 434 11.77 -15.87 3.09
C ALA A 434 12.29 -16.45 1.75
N ASN A 435 11.47 -16.45 0.69
CA ASN A 435 11.74 -17.00 -0.65
C ASN A 435 12.29 -18.44 -0.58
N TYR A 436 11.52 -19.30 0.11
CA TYR A 436 12.07 -20.48 0.77
C TYR A 436 12.29 -21.71 -0.15
N ASN A 437 11.60 -21.86 -1.29
CA ASN A 437 11.79 -23.10 -2.08
C ASN A 437 13.19 -23.19 -2.72
N TYR A 438 13.91 -22.07 -2.81
CA TYR A 438 15.29 -22.07 -3.28
C TYR A 438 16.30 -21.54 -2.25
N SER A 439 15.86 -21.14 -1.05
CA SER A 439 16.73 -20.58 -0.02
C SER A 439 17.83 -21.53 0.46
N TRP A 440 18.92 -20.97 0.98
CA TRP A 440 20.02 -21.75 1.55
C TRP A 440 19.62 -22.48 2.84
N ALA A 441 18.66 -21.90 3.58
CA ALA A 441 17.92 -22.52 4.69
C ALA A 441 16.99 -23.68 4.28
N ARG A 442 17.03 -24.17 3.03
CA ARG A 442 16.32 -25.36 2.54
C ARG A 442 17.29 -26.44 2.04
N GLY A 443 16.96 -27.69 2.33
CA GLY A 443 17.75 -28.85 1.92
C GLY A 443 17.65 -29.17 0.44
N ASP A 444 18.75 -29.70 -0.12
CA ASP A 444 18.74 -30.27 -1.46
C ASP A 444 17.90 -31.55 -1.47
N ARG A 445 16.74 -31.49 -2.14
CA ARG A 445 15.86 -32.65 -2.32
C ARG A 445 16.33 -33.55 -3.47
N GLY A 446 17.55 -34.04 -3.36
CA GLY A 446 18.07 -35.14 -4.19
C GLY A 446 18.12 -34.84 -5.69
N GLY A 447 18.49 -33.61 -6.08
CA GLY A 447 18.98 -33.35 -7.45
C GLY A 447 18.04 -32.73 -8.48
N THR A 448 17.00 -31.97 -8.07
CA THR A 448 16.25 -31.09 -9.00
C THR A 448 15.92 -29.70 -8.46
N GLN A 449 15.74 -29.55 -7.14
CA GLN A 449 15.59 -28.26 -6.46
C GLN A 449 16.75 -28.12 -5.47
N THR A 450 17.72 -27.26 -5.81
CA THR A 450 18.95 -27.08 -5.03
C THR A 450 19.05 -25.65 -4.52
N GLY A 451 19.67 -25.44 -3.34
CA GLY A 451 20.00 -24.09 -2.86
C GLY A 451 20.97 -23.31 -3.78
N ARG A 452 21.60 -23.97 -4.76
CA ARG A 452 22.41 -23.31 -5.79
C ARG A 452 21.58 -22.61 -6.86
N ASP A 453 20.27 -22.80 -6.84
CA ASP A 453 19.33 -22.09 -7.70
C ASP A 453 18.72 -20.85 -7.01
N TYR A 454 19.19 -20.50 -5.80
CA TYR A 454 18.75 -19.28 -5.11
C TYR A 454 19.23 -18.01 -5.83
N THR A 455 18.30 -17.07 -5.99
CA THR A 455 18.59 -15.71 -6.47
C THR A 455 18.08 -14.65 -5.51
N MET A 456 17.13 -14.98 -4.62
CA MET A 456 16.18 -14.08 -3.93
C MET A 456 15.26 -13.25 -4.86
N ILE A 457 15.73 -12.96 -6.08
CA ILE A 457 15.15 -12.03 -7.06
C ILE A 457 13.93 -12.57 -7.80
N THR A 458 13.78 -13.90 -7.96
CA THR A 458 12.83 -14.48 -8.93
C THR A 458 11.39 -13.98 -8.79
N ASP A 459 10.87 -13.85 -7.56
CA ASP A 459 9.54 -13.28 -7.32
C ASP A 459 9.42 -11.81 -7.71
N ARG A 460 10.39 -10.97 -7.33
CA ARG A 460 10.34 -9.53 -7.68
C ARG A 460 10.61 -9.29 -9.16
N TRP A 461 11.40 -10.14 -9.82
CA TRP A 461 11.51 -10.13 -11.28
C TRP A 461 10.16 -10.45 -11.93
N GLY A 462 9.41 -11.43 -11.39
CA GLY A 462 8.08 -11.80 -11.86
C GLY A 462 7.09 -10.64 -11.76
N SER A 463 7.02 -9.97 -10.61
CA SER A 463 6.15 -8.79 -10.46
C SER A 463 6.61 -7.62 -11.31
N VAL A 464 7.89 -7.22 -11.29
CA VAL A 464 8.38 -6.10 -12.13
C VAL A 464 8.14 -6.36 -13.63
N ALA A 465 8.32 -7.60 -14.11
CA ALA A 465 7.98 -7.96 -15.48
C ALA A 465 6.47 -7.86 -15.78
N GLN A 466 5.58 -8.20 -14.83
CA GLN A 466 4.14 -7.99 -15.01
C GLN A 466 3.75 -6.50 -15.01
N ALA A 467 4.40 -5.67 -14.19
CA ALA A 467 4.18 -4.23 -14.16
C ALA A 467 4.63 -3.55 -15.46
N GLU A 468 5.80 -3.92 -15.99
CA GLU A 468 6.26 -3.50 -17.33
C GLU A 468 5.31 -3.97 -18.46
N MET A 469 4.55 -5.05 -18.24
CA MET A 469 3.48 -5.52 -19.14
C MET A 469 2.12 -4.84 -18.88
N GLY A 470 2.03 -3.84 -18.00
CA GLY A 470 0.79 -3.12 -17.70
C GLY A 470 -0.23 -3.94 -16.91
N GLY A 471 0.21 -4.98 -16.19
CA GLY A 471 -0.60 -5.66 -15.17
C GLY A 471 -0.43 -5.02 -13.78
N LEU A 472 -1.24 -5.46 -12.81
CA LEU A 472 -1.20 -5.00 -11.42
C LEU A 472 -0.67 -6.13 -10.48
N PRO A 473 0.64 -6.35 -10.42
CA PRO A 473 1.24 -7.29 -9.49
C PRO A 473 1.50 -6.63 -8.12
N PRO A 474 1.55 -7.43 -7.03
CA PRO A 474 2.03 -6.96 -5.73
C PRO A 474 3.45 -6.35 -5.80
N ASN A 475 3.62 -5.17 -5.20
CA ASN A 475 4.93 -4.60 -4.97
C ASN A 475 5.65 -5.27 -3.82
N GLY A 476 6.97 -5.13 -3.86
CA GLY A 476 7.87 -5.60 -2.83
C GLY A 476 9.25 -4.96 -2.94
N ASN A 477 10.00 -4.99 -1.86
CA ASN A 477 11.40 -4.55 -1.79
C ASN A 477 12.24 -5.66 -1.14
N PHE A 478 13.47 -5.34 -0.70
CA PHE A 478 14.29 -6.25 0.09
C PHE A 478 14.78 -5.53 1.34
N VAL A 479 14.80 -6.23 2.46
CA VAL A 479 15.26 -5.71 3.76
C VAL A 479 16.15 -6.73 4.47
N HIS A 480 17.05 -6.23 5.31
CA HIS A 480 17.66 -7.01 6.38
C HIS A 480 16.62 -7.17 7.51
N LEU A 481 16.19 -8.40 7.80
CA LEU A 481 15.25 -8.66 8.89
C LEU A 481 16.01 -8.99 10.18
N TYR A 482 15.57 -8.39 11.29
CA TYR A 482 15.95 -8.77 12.65
C TYR A 482 14.69 -9.21 13.41
N VAL A 483 14.80 -10.25 14.23
CA VAL A 483 13.71 -10.77 15.06
C VAL A 483 14.23 -10.84 16.50
N ASN A 484 13.65 -10.02 17.39
CA ASN A 484 14.16 -9.76 18.74
C ASN A 484 15.69 -9.47 18.75
N GLY A 485 16.15 -8.61 17.84
CA GLY A 485 17.56 -8.21 17.72
C GLY A 485 18.51 -9.28 17.15
N LEU A 486 18.01 -10.51 16.93
CA LEU A 486 18.73 -11.56 16.21
C LEU A 486 18.63 -11.29 14.73
N TYR A 487 19.75 -11.30 14.01
CA TYR A 487 19.71 -11.14 12.56
C TYR A 487 19.08 -12.39 11.92
N TRP A 488 18.20 -12.18 10.95
CA TRP A 488 17.38 -13.23 10.33
C TRP A 488 17.61 -13.36 8.82
N GLY A 489 18.64 -12.70 8.28
CA GLY A 489 18.95 -12.72 6.85
C GLY A 489 18.11 -11.71 6.05
N VAL A 490 18.18 -11.83 4.72
CA VAL A 490 17.45 -10.93 3.82
C VAL A 490 16.05 -11.47 3.57
N TYR A 491 15.05 -10.60 3.66
CA TYR A 491 13.64 -10.89 3.40
C TYR A 491 13.09 -10.00 2.29
N ASN A 492 12.01 -10.45 1.65
CA ASN A 492 11.22 -9.69 0.70
C ASN A 492 9.86 -9.32 1.33
N PRO A 493 9.72 -8.12 1.92
CA PRO A 493 8.41 -7.52 2.18
C PRO A 493 7.67 -7.37 0.86
N VAL A 494 6.44 -7.86 0.82
CA VAL A 494 5.57 -7.82 -0.36
C VAL A 494 4.12 -7.61 0.07
N GLU A 495 3.36 -6.89 -0.74
CA GLU A 495 1.91 -6.77 -0.61
C GLU A 495 1.22 -8.14 -0.83
N ARG A 496 -0.06 -8.22 -0.48
CA ARG A 496 -0.92 -9.36 -0.81
C ARG A 496 -2.02 -8.90 -1.78
N PRO A 497 -2.29 -9.60 -2.89
CA PRO A 497 -3.34 -9.23 -3.83
C PRO A 497 -4.73 -9.72 -3.36
N ASP A 498 -5.14 -9.27 -2.18
CA ASP A 498 -6.49 -9.37 -1.63
C ASP A 498 -7.31 -8.09 -1.92
N ALA A 499 -8.53 -8.01 -1.40
CA ALA A 499 -9.43 -6.89 -1.67
C ALA A 499 -8.92 -5.52 -1.18
N ASP A 500 -8.13 -5.45 -0.10
CA ASP A 500 -7.58 -4.19 0.41
C ASP A 500 -6.53 -3.64 -0.56
N PHE A 501 -5.65 -4.50 -1.09
CA PHE A 501 -4.73 -4.14 -2.17
C PHE A 501 -5.46 -3.71 -3.47
N GLN A 502 -6.59 -4.32 -3.81
CA GLN A 502 -7.36 -3.85 -4.97
C GLN A 502 -7.96 -2.45 -4.71
N ALA A 503 -8.41 -2.18 -3.48
CA ALA A 503 -8.95 -0.88 -3.09
C ALA A 503 -7.90 0.24 -3.10
N SER A 504 -6.69 0.00 -2.57
CA SER A 504 -5.63 1.02 -2.58
C SER A 504 -5.09 1.30 -3.98
N HIS A 505 -4.94 0.28 -4.85
CA HIS A 505 -4.41 0.45 -6.21
C HIS A 505 -5.45 0.81 -7.29
N GLN A 506 -6.74 0.53 -7.09
CA GLN A 506 -7.80 0.77 -8.09
C GLN A 506 -8.99 1.61 -7.57
N GLY A 507 -8.94 2.04 -6.30
CA GLY A 507 -9.94 2.88 -5.65
C GLY A 507 -11.25 2.16 -5.30
N GLY A 508 -12.08 2.83 -4.49
CA GLY A 508 -13.28 2.25 -3.90
C GLY A 508 -13.00 1.54 -2.58
N LEU A 509 -14.02 0.88 -2.03
CA LEU A 509 -13.89 0.10 -0.79
C LEU A 509 -13.44 -1.34 -1.10
N SER A 510 -12.71 -1.99 -0.20
CA SER A 510 -12.32 -3.41 -0.38
C SER A 510 -13.53 -4.34 -0.43
N GLY A 511 -14.59 -4.01 0.32
CA GLY A 511 -15.91 -4.62 0.19
C GLY A 511 -16.54 -4.54 -1.21
N GLU A 512 -16.02 -3.74 -2.15
CA GLU A 512 -16.47 -3.72 -3.55
C GLU A 512 -15.82 -4.80 -4.43
N TYR A 513 -14.87 -5.61 -3.96
CA TYR A 513 -14.12 -6.53 -4.84
C TYR A 513 -14.54 -8.01 -4.70
N ASP A 514 -14.73 -8.69 -5.83
CA ASP A 514 -14.64 -10.15 -5.91
C ASP A 514 -13.16 -10.52 -6.14
N VAL A 515 -12.52 -11.24 -5.20
CA VAL A 515 -11.12 -11.68 -5.32
C VAL A 515 -11.02 -13.20 -5.19
N ARG A 516 -10.26 -13.80 -6.09
CA ARG A 516 -10.08 -15.25 -6.19
C ARG A 516 -8.59 -15.62 -6.26
N SER A 517 -8.22 -16.72 -5.62
CA SER A 517 -6.93 -17.39 -5.81
C SER A 517 -7.12 -18.83 -6.26
N HIS A 518 -6.03 -19.54 -6.54
CA HIS A 518 -6.03 -20.98 -6.78
C HIS A 518 -6.76 -21.80 -5.68
N ASN A 519 -6.73 -21.34 -4.42
CA ASN A 519 -7.40 -22.02 -3.29
C ASN A 519 -8.92 -21.80 -3.24
N GLY A 520 -9.46 -20.80 -3.93
CA GLY A 520 -10.89 -20.45 -3.85
C GLY A 520 -11.15 -18.95 -3.85
N ILE A 521 -12.34 -18.56 -3.38
CA ILE A 521 -12.62 -17.15 -3.09
C ILE A 521 -11.73 -16.71 -1.93
N VAL A 522 -11.18 -15.51 -2.08
CA VAL A 522 -10.42 -14.81 -1.04
C VAL A 522 -11.38 -13.81 -0.40
N ASP A 523 -12.00 -12.97 -1.23
CA ASP A 523 -12.90 -11.89 -0.83
C ASP A 523 -14.10 -11.81 -1.80
N GLY A 524 -15.22 -11.25 -1.36
CA GLY A 524 -16.42 -11.11 -2.20
C GLY A 524 -17.12 -12.43 -2.54
N THR A 525 -17.51 -12.64 -3.80
CA THR A 525 -18.41 -13.73 -4.21
C THR A 525 -17.90 -14.57 -5.38
N SER A 526 -18.52 -15.74 -5.59
CA SER A 526 -18.25 -16.59 -6.76
C SER A 526 -19.18 -16.33 -7.96
N ALA A 527 -20.09 -15.35 -7.88
CA ALA A 527 -21.18 -15.20 -8.86
C ALA A 527 -20.66 -14.90 -10.28
N ALA A 528 -19.93 -13.80 -10.46
CA ALA A 528 -19.36 -13.40 -11.75
C ALA A 528 -18.33 -14.41 -12.30
N TRP A 529 -17.63 -15.13 -11.40
CA TRP A 529 -16.71 -16.20 -11.81
C TRP A 529 -17.45 -17.42 -12.36
N ASN A 530 -18.60 -17.78 -11.78
CA ASN A 530 -19.43 -18.88 -12.25
C ASN A 530 -20.14 -18.53 -13.57
N GLU A 531 -20.55 -17.27 -13.78
CA GLU A 531 -21.05 -16.77 -15.08
C GLU A 531 -19.98 -16.93 -16.18
N LEU A 532 -18.78 -16.39 -15.95
CA LEU A 532 -17.65 -16.49 -16.88
C LEU A 532 -17.36 -17.95 -17.25
N ARG A 533 -17.39 -18.86 -16.28
CA ARG A 533 -17.20 -20.31 -16.53
C ARG A 533 -18.35 -20.98 -17.27
N SER A 534 -19.56 -20.42 -17.22
CA SER A 534 -20.66 -20.84 -18.09
C SER A 534 -20.39 -20.43 -19.55
N LEU A 535 -19.98 -19.18 -19.79
CA LEU A 535 -19.64 -18.66 -21.12
C LEU A 535 -18.48 -19.45 -21.76
N LEU A 536 -17.40 -19.70 -21.02
CA LEU A 536 -16.25 -20.49 -21.47
C LEU A 536 -16.61 -21.91 -21.90
N ARG A 537 -17.69 -22.47 -21.35
CA ARG A 537 -18.17 -23.84 -21.63
C ARG A 537 -19.30 -23.90 -22.67
N ALA A 538 -19.89 -22.76 -23.03
CA ALA A 538 -20.89 -22.67 -24.09
C ALA A 538 -20.28 -23.07 -25.45
N ARG A 539 -21.08 -23.70 -26.33
CA ARG A 539 -20.67 -24.10 -27.68
C ARG A 539 -21.79 -23.76 -28.68
N PRO A 540 -21.56 -22.90 -29.69
CA PRO A 540 -20.32 -22.18 -30.00
C PRO A 540 -19.84 -21.27 -28.85
N LEU A 541 -18.53 -21.00 -28.82
CA LEU A 541 -17.92 -20.13 -27.81
C LEU A 541 -18.29 -18.68 -28.12
N ASP A 542 -18.88 -17.97 -27.15
CA ASP A 542 -19.16 -16.54 -27.29
C ASP A 542 -17.93 -15.73 -26.86
N TYR A 543 -17.11 -15.35 -27.84
CA TYR A 543 -15.86 -14.62 -27.59
C TYR A 543 -16.11 -13.18 -27.13
N GLU A 544 -17.14 -12.52 -27.65
CA GLU A 544 -17.46 -11.12 -27.34
C GLU A 544 -18.01 -11.00 -25.91
N ALA A 545 -18.93 -11.88 -25.51
CA ALA A 545 -19.41 -11.93 -24.12
C ALA A 545 -18.27 -12.23 -23.12
N ILE A 546 -17.28 -13.05 -23.48
CA ILE A 546 -16.10 -13.28 -22.61
C ILE A 546 -15.19 -12.05 -22.57
N ALA A 547 -15.01 -11.35 -23.69
CA ALA A 547 -14.24 -10.10 -23.76
C ALA A 547 -14.89 -8.94 -22.97
N GLU A 548 -16.20 -9.01 -22.69
CA GLU A 548 -16.88 -8.13 -21.74
C GLU A 548 -16.60 -8.50 -20.27
N ARG A 549 -16.35 -9.78 -19.93
CA ARG A 549 -16.11 -10.24 -18.55
C ARG A 549 -14.64 -10.30 -18.15
N VAL A 550 -13.71 -10.40 -19.10
CA VAL A 550 -12.27 -10.56 -18.84
C VAL A 550 -11.49 -9.47 -19.57
N ASP A 551 -10.52 -8.86 -18.87
CA ASP A 551 -9.48 -8.07 -19.52
C ASP A 551 -8.55 -9.02 -20.27
N LEU A 552 -8.86 -9.26 -21.54
CA LEU A 552 -8.15 -10.25 -22.34
C LEU A 552 -6.69 -9.88 -22.59
N ASP A 553 -6.32 -8.59 -22.57
CA ASP A 553 -4.91 -8.21 -22.79
C ASP A 553 -4.07 -8.38 -21.54
N ASN A 554 -4.57 -7.96 -20.37
CA ASN A 554 -3.99 -8.29 -19.07
C ASN A 554 -3.84 -9.81 -18.91
N TYR A 555 -4.91 -10.56 -19.18
CA TYR A 555 -4.94 -12.02 -19.07
C TYR A 555 -3.95 -12.71 -20.03
N ILE A 556 -3.88 -12.27 -21.30
CA ILE A 556 -2.93 -12.84 -22.26
C ILE A 556 -1.48 -12.53 -21.85
N ASP A 557 -1.18 -11.31 -21.42
CA ASP A 557 0.15 -10.91 -20.98
C ASP A 557 0.59 -11.72 -19.75
N TYR A 558 -0.30 -11.90 -18.76
CA TYR A 558 -0.11 -12.76 -17.60
C TYR A 558 0.15 -14.24 -17.99
N MET A 559 -0.55 -14.76 -19.00
CA MET A 559 -0.34 -16.11 -19.54
C MET A 559 1.03 -16.22 -20.24
N ILE A 560 1.41 -15.23 -21.05
CA ILE A 560 2.71 -15.16 -21.72
C ILE A 560 3.84 -15.10 -20.69
N LEU A 561 3.70 -14.31 -19.62
CA LEU A 561 4.70 -14.18 -18.57
C LEU A 561 4.98 -15.52 -17.86
N ASN A 562 3.93 -16.21 -17.41
CA ASN A 562 4.08 -17.50 -16.72
C ASN A 562 4.64 -18.61 -17.64
N GLN A 563 4.23 -18.60 -18.92
CA GLN A 563 4.77 -19.49 -19.94
C GLN A 563 6.23 -19.16 -20.28
N PHE A 564 6.59 -17.88 -20.33
CA PHE A 564 7.97 -17.41 -20.54
C PHE A 564 8.88 -17.78 -19.37
N GLY A 565 8.49 -17.46 -18.13
CA GLY A 565 9.22 -17.88 -16.92
C GLY A 565 9.35 -19.41 -16.81
N GLY A 566 8.41 -20.15 -17.40
CA GLY A 566 8.39 -21.61 -17.41
C GLY A 566 7.79 -22.22 -16.15
N ASN A 567 6.97 -21.45 -15.43
CA ASN A 567 6.47 -21.70 -14.08
C ASN A 567 5.95 -23.14 -13.88
N GLU A 568 6.67 -23.95 -13.09
CA GLU A 568 6.44 -25.40 -13.01
C GLU A 568 5.30 -25.82 -12.05
N ASP A 569 4.90 -24.97 -11.09
CA ASP A 569 3.82 -25.22 -10.11
C ASP A 569 2.47 -24.55 -10.46
N TRP A 570 2.46 -23.77 -11.54
CA TRP A 570 1.31 -23.07 -12.12
C TRP A 570 0.73 -23.83 -13.32
N PRO A 571 -0.59 -23.80 -13.61
CA PRO A 571 -1.65 -22.94 -13.07
C PRO A 571 -2.49 -23.58 -11.95
N GLN A 572 -2.13 -24.77 -11.46
CA GLN A 572 -2.88 -25.39 -10.36
C GLN A 572 -2.67 -24.63 -9.04
N ASN A 573 -1.54 -23.94 -8.91
CA ASN A 573 -1.23 -22.99 -7.85
C ASN A 573 -0.81 -21.62 -8.41
N ASN A 574 -0.47 -20.69 -7.52
CA ASN A 574 0.40 -19.54 -7.81
C ASN A 574 -0.22 -18.49 -8.77
N TRP A 575 -1.46 -18.10 -8.47
CA TRP A 575 -2.17 -16.98 -9.12
C TRP A 575 -3.30 -16.41 -8.27
N TYR A 576 -3.63 -15.14 -8.55
CA TYR A 576 -4.85 -14.45 -8.13
C TYR A 576 -5.59 -13.88 -9.34
N ALA A 577 -6.87 -13.58 -9.18
CA ALA A 577 -7.70 -12.83 -10.10
C ALA A 577 -8.67 -11.95 -9.32
N SER A 578 -8.90 -10.72 -9.78
CA SER A 578 -9.77 -9.75 -9.12
C SER A 578 -10.76 -9.11 -10.09
N ARG A 579 -11.88 -8.60 -9.56
CA ARG A 579 -12.86 -7.79 -10.27
C ARG A 579 -13.62 -6.90 -9.28
N ARG A 580 -13.71 -5.59 -9.54
CA ARG A 580 -14.61 -4.67 -8.81
C ARG A 580 -16.09 -4.93 -9.17
N ARG A 581 -17.00 -4.84 -8.20
CA ARG A 581 -18.43 -5.20 -8.34
C ARG A 581 -19.30 -4.10 -8.98
N ILE A 582 -18.75 -3.34 -9.90
CA ILE A 582 -19.45 -2.31 -10.70
C ILE A 582 -19.80 -2.81 -12.11
N GLU A 583 -20.65 -2.06 -12.83
CA GLU A 583 -20.99 -2.34 -14.23
C GLU A 583 -19.75 -2.18 -15.15
N GLY A 584 -19.64 -3.03 -16.18
CA GLY A 584 -18.51 -3.01 -17.13
C GLY A 584 -17.15 -3.50 -16.59
N ALA A 585 -16.98 -3.61 -15.27
CA ALA A 585 -15.73 -4.08 -14.66
C ALA A 585 -15.44 -5.56 -14.95
N LYS A 586 -14.18 -5.84 -15.26
CA LYS A 586 -13.70 -7.12 -15.80
C LYS A 586 -12.78 -7.85 -14.82
N TRP A 587 -12.63 -9.14 -15.02
CA TRP A 587 -11.62 -9.96 -14.35
C TRP A 587 -10.22 -9.64 -14.90
N GLN A 588 -9.30 -9.29 -14.00
CA GLN A 588 -7.86 -9.19 -14.24
C GLN A 588 -7.12 -10.31 -13.48
N PHE A 589 -5.91 -10.65 -13.92
CA PHE A 589 -5.12 -11.79 -13.45
C PHE A 589 -3.72 -11.36 -13.00
N HIS A 590 -3.32 -11.82 -11.81
CA HIS A 590 -2.13 -11.37 -11.11
C HIS A 590 -1.24 -12.57 -10.80
N SER A 591 0.02 -12.52 -11.22
CA SER A 591 1.01 -13.55 -10.89
C SER A 591 1.35 -13.47 -9.40
N TRP A 592 1.38 -14.62 -8.73
CA TRP A 592 1.76 -14.75 -7.33
C TRP A 592 2.72 -15.93 -7.19
N ASP A 593 3.68 -15.84 -6.28
CA ASP A 593 4.61 -16.94 -5.97
C ASP A 593 5.30 -17.52 -7.22
N THR A 594 6.10 -16.68 -7.89
CA THR A 594 6.75 -16.99 -9.16
C THR A 594 8.16 -17.59 -8.99
N GLU A 595 8.54 -18.03 -7.78
CA GLU A 595 9.88 -18.60 -7.51
C GLU A 595 10.22 -19.85 -8.36
N PHE A 596 9.23 -20.49 -8.97
CA PHE A 596 9.40 -21.58 -9.96
C PHE A 596 9.67 -21.12 -11.40
N PHE A 597 9.95 -19.83 -11.64
CA PHE A 597 10.52 -19.36 -12.90
C PHE A 597 12.00 -19.78 -13.03
N PHE A 598 12.47 -19.88 -14.27
CA PHE A 598 13.89 -20.04 -14.63
C PHE A 598 14.61 -21.32 -14.18
N ILE A 599 13.86 -22.32 -13.69
CA ILE A 599 14.41 -23.61 -13.26
C ILE A 599 14.92 -24.43 -14.46
N ASN A 600 14.07 -24.64 -15.47
CA ASN A 600 14.42 -25.38 -16.69
C ASN A 600 14.22 -24.52 -17.94
N LEU A 601 15.33 -24.24 -18.65
CA LEU A 601 15.37 -23.47 -19.90
C LEU A 601 14.45 -24.03 -21.01
N THR A 602 14.18 -25.34 -20.99
CA THR A 602 13.30 -26.00 -21.97
C THR A 602 11.87 -26.24 -21.50
N SER A 603 11.50 -25.81 -20.28
CA SER A 603 10.13 -25.95 -19.74
C SER A 603 9.07 -25.44 -20.72
N ASP A 604 8.01 -26.21 -20.93
CA ASP A 604 6.95 -25.97 -21.92
C ASP A 604 5.59 -25.92 -21.24
N ARG A 605 5.21 -24.72 -20.76
CA ARG A 605 3.96 -24.50 -20.00
C ARG A 605 2.80 -24.04 -20.88
N VAL A 606 2.94 -24.07 -22.21
CA VAL A 606 1.92 -23.49 -23.11
C VAL A 606 0.58 -24.25 -23.07
N ASN A 607 0.58 -25.57 -22.86
CA ASN A 607 -0.63 -26.39 -22.78
C ASN A 607 -0.92 -26.90 -21.35
N THR A 608 -0.62 -26.12 -20.33
CA THR A 608 -1.00 -26.46 -18.95
C THR A 608 -2.50 -26.29 -18.73
N ILE A 609 -3.14 -27.28 -18.12
CA ILE A 609 -4.58 -27.28 -17.84
C ILE A 609 -4.84 -27.29 -16.34
N ASP A 610 -5.91 -26.62 -15.92
CA ASP A 610 -6.51 -26.77 -14.59
C ASP A 610 -8.02 -27.07 -14.74
N SER A 611 -8.76 -27.05 -13.64
CA SER A 611 -10.18 -27.37 -13.59
C SER A 611 -11.09 -26.18 -13.25
N SER A 612 -10.54 -24.97 -13.00
CA SER A 612 -11.30 -23.83 -12.44
C SER A 612 -10.55 -22.47 -12.42
N GLY A 613 -9.50 -22.32 -13.22
CA GLY A 613 -8.55 -21.21 -13.20
C GLY A 613 -8.11 -20.80 -14.62
N PRO A 614 -6.93 -20.16 -14.77
CA PRO A 614 -6.46 -19.65 -16.05
C PRO A 614 -6.17 -20.75 -17.08
N GLY A 615 -5.80 -21.96 -16.66
CA GLY A 615 -5.66 -23.12 -17.54
C GLY A 615 -6.98 -23.54 -18.18
N GLU A 616 -8.10 -23.47 -17.44
CA GLU A 616 -9.45 -23.64 -18.01
C GLU A 616 -9.78 -22.51 -18.99
N LEU A 617 -9.53 -21.23 -18.64
CA LEU A 617 -9.76 -20.10 -19.55
C LEU A 617 -9.03 -20.28 -20.88
N PHE A 618 -7.71 -20.53 -20.83
CA PHE A 618 -6.86 -20.65 -22.02
C PHE A 618 -7.33 -21.79 -22.92
N THR A 619 -7.56 -22.96 -22.35
CA THR A 619 -7.95 -24.16 -23.10
C THR A 619 -9.26 -23.98 -23.86
N ASN A 620 -10.20 -23.19 -23.31
CA ASN A 620 -11.46 -22.87 -23.99
C ASN A 620 -11.29 -21.73 -25.00
N LEU A 621 -10.60 -20.65 -24.64
CA LEU A 621 -10.36 -19.49 -25.52
C LEU A 621 -9.56 -19.86 -26.78
N LEU A 622 -8.68 -20.86 -26.71
CA LEU A 622 -7.94 -21.38 -27.88
C LEU A 622 -8.80 -21.97 -29.00
N THR A 623 -10.12 -22.13 -28.81
CA THR A 623 -11.06 -22.47 -29.90
C THR A 623 -11.64 -21.26 -30.65
N SER A 624 -11.23 -20.03 -30.31
CA SER A 624 -11.55 -18.82 -31.07
C SER A 624 -10.36 -18.37 -31.89
N ASP A 625 -10.51 -18.26 -33.21
CA ASP A 625 -9.46 -17.73 -34.09
C ASP A 625 -9.13 -16.25 -33.78
N GLU A 626 -10.10 -15.50 -33.27
CA GLU A 626 -9.91 -14.11 -32.81
C GLU A 626 -8.99 -14.06 -31.59
N PHE A 627 -9.20 -14.94 -30.60
CA PHE A 627 -8.31 -15.05 -29.45
C PHE A 627 -6.90 -15.49 -29.86
N ARG A 628 -6.78 -16.42 -30.83
CA ARG A 628 -5.49 -16.91 -31.33
C ARG A 628 -4.68 -15.80 -32.02
N LEU A 629 -5.33 -14.91 -32.77
CA LEU A 629 -4.65 -13.75 -33.35
C LEU A 629 -4.27 -12.72 -32.29
N ARG A 630 -5.20 -12.36 -31.38
CA ARG A 630 -4.88 -11.45 -30.25
C ARG A 630 -3.73 -11.98 -29.40
N PHE A 631 -3.64 -13.30 -29.18
CA PHE A 631 -2.51 -13.93 -28.50
C PHE A 631 -1.19 -13.74 -29.27
N ALA A 632 -1.22 -13.86 -30.60
CA ALA A 632 -0.06 -13.58 -31.45
C ALA A 632 0.34 -12.10 -31.42
N ASP A 633 -0.62 -11.17 -31.36
CA ASP A 633 -0.38 -9.73 -31.23
C ASP A 633 0.35 -9.40 -29.91
N ARG A 634 -0.08 -10.00 -28.79
CA ARG A 634 0.62 -9.83 -27.50
C ARG A 634 2.00 -10.52 -27.48
N ILE A 635 2.17 -11.68 -28.12
CA ILE A 635 3.51 -12.26 -28.33
C ILE A 635 4.42 -11.26 -29.08
N GLN A 636 3.91 -10.66 -30.16
CA GLN A 636 4.64 -9.70 -30.98
C GLN A 636 5.05 -8.45 -30.20
N LEU A 637 4.14 -7.91 -29.36
CA LEU A 637 4.38 -6.75 -28.49
C LEU A 637 5.34 -7.06 -27.33
N ARG A 638 5.27 -8.26 -26.74
CA ARG A 638 5.96 -8.56 -25.48
C ARG A 638 7.26 -9.33 -25.61
N MET A 639 7.42 -10.18 -26.63
CA MET A 639 8.56 -11.11 -26.74
C MET A 639 9.52 -10.85 -27.90
N LEU A 640 9.14 -9.99 -28.83
CA LEU A 640 9.90 -9.66 -30.05
C LEU A 640 10.28 -8.18 -30.04
N GLY A 641 11.23 -7.79 -30.90
CA GLY A 641 11.75 -6.42 -30.92
C GLY A 641 12.41 -6.03 -29.59
N ASP A 642 12.06 -4.85 -29.11
CA ASP A 642 12.48 -4.23 -27.84
C ASP A 642 11.56 -4.57 -26.65
N GLY A 643 10.52 -5.36 -26.87
CA GLY A 643 9.45 -5.68 -25.91
C GLY A 643 9.95 -6.23 -24.57
N VAL A 644 9.08 -6.14 -23.56
CA VAL A 644 9.37 -6.38 -22.12
C VAL A 644 10.15 -7.67 -21.84
N LEU A 645 9.84 -8.74 -22.57
CA LEU A 645 10.45 -10.07 -22.41
C LEU A 645 11.59 -10.32 -23.41
N SER A 646 12.11 -9.30 -24.09
CA SER A 646 13.32 -9.39 -24.91
C SER A 646 14.56 -9.72 -24.05
N PRO A 647 15.60 -10.39 -24.60
CA PRO A 647 16.77 -10.78 -23.80
C PRO A 647 17.47 -9.61 -23.10
N ALA A 648 17.51 -8.43 -23.73
CA ALA A 648 18.13 -7.24 -23.15
C ALA A 648 17.33 -6.70 -21.95
N ARG A 649 16.00 -6.50 -22.09
CA ARG A 649 15.12 -6.06 -20.99
C ARG A 649 15.18 -7.04 -19.81
N ASN A 650 15.14 -8.34 -20.08
CA ASN A 650 15.20 -9.39 -19.05
C ASN A 650 16.50 -9.38 -18.23
N ILE A 651 17.64 -9.13 -18.88
CA ILE A 651 18.95 -9.03 -18.25
C ILE A 651 19.04 -7.73 -17.45
N ALA A 652 18.64 -6.58 -18.02
CA ALA A 652 18.60 -5.31 -17.29
C ALA A 652 17.73 -5.38 -16.02
N ARG A 653 16.56 -6.05 -16.09
CA ARG A 653 15.69 -6.30 -14.93
C ARG A 653 16.33 -7.21 -13.88
N LEU A 654 17.10 -8.23 -14.29
CA LEU A 654 17.87 -9.06 -13.36
C LEU A 654 18.95 -8.22 -12.66
N ASP A 655 19.67 -7.38 -13.40
CA ASP A 655 20.81 -6.63 -12.91
C ASP A 655 20.39 -5.48 -11.99
N GLY A 656 19.30 -4.77 -12.31
CA GLY A 656 18.71 -3.76 -11.43
C GLY A 656 18.26 -4.33 -10.09
N LEU A 657 17.67 -5.55 -10.08
CA LEU A 657 17.25 -6.23 -8.85
C LEU A 657 18.42 -6.89 -8.09
N ALA A 658 19.49 -7.31 -8.78
CA ALA A 658 20.67 -7.89 -8.16
C ALA A 658 21.60 -6.86 -7.50
N THR A 659 21.71 -5.66 -8.09
CA THR A 659 22.65 -4.62 -7.63
C THR A 659 22.53 -4.28 -6.14
N PRO A 660 21.35 -3.96 -5.56
CA PRO A 660 21.23 -3.64 -4.13
C PRO A 660 21.43 -4.87 -3.20
N LEU A 661 21.26 -6.09 -3.73
CA LEU A 661 21.42 -7.34 -3.00
C LEU A 661 22.88 -7.79 -2.89
N ASN A 662 23.80 -7.28 -3.73
CA ASN A 662 25.16 -7.80 -3.83
C ASN A 662 25.94 -7.75 -2.50
N GLY A 663 25.74 -6.71 -1.68
CA GLY A 663 26.27 -6.71 -0.32
C GLY A 663 25.47 -7.64 0.59
N ALA A 664 24.19 -7.33 0.77
CA ALA A 664 23.27 -8.02 1.68
C ALA A 664 23.25 -9.56 1.61
N VAL A 665 23.51 -10.17 0.46
CA VAL A 665 23.64 -11.63 0.30
C VAL A 665 24.79 -12.23 1.13
N VAL A 666 25.84 -11.48 1.45
CA VAL A 666 26.90 -11.91 2.40
C VAL A 666 26.32 -12.17 3.79
N GLY A 667 25.38 -11.33 4.25
CA GLY A 667 24.65 -11.56 5.48
C GLY A 667 23.76 -12.82 5.40
N GLU A 668 23.06 -13.03 4.28
CA GLU A 668 22.31 -14.28 4.05
C GLU A 668 23.23 -15.51 4.07
N SER A 669 24.44 -15.42 3.50
CA SER A 669 25.45 -16.49 3.56
C SER A 669 25.84 -16.81 4.99
N ALA A 670 26.17 -15.79 5.79
CA ALA A 670 26.53 -15.99 7.20
C ALA A 670 25.37 -16.54 8.02
N ARG A 671 24.12 -16.11 7.77
CA ARG A 671 22.98 -16.52 8.60
C ARG A 671 22.34 -17.86 8.20
N TRP A 672 22.39 -18.23 6.92
CA TRP A 672 21.64 -19.36 6.37
C TRP A 672 22.41 -20.23 5.35
N GLY A 673 23.68 -19.93 5.07
CA GLY A 673 24.48 -20.61 4.06
C GLY A 673 24.73 -22.10 4.33
N ASP A 674 24.92 -22.47 5.61
CA ASP A 674 25.14 -23.85 6.08
C ASP A 674 23.84 -24.59 6.45
N ALA A 675 22.78 -23.83 6.78
CA ALA A 675 21.81 -24.10 7.85
C ALA A 675 20.79 -25.24 7.62
N TRP A 676 21.05 -26.15 6.68
CA TRP A 676 20.26 -27.38 6.56
C TRP A 676 20.61 -28.39 7.67
N MET A 677 19.69 -29.32 7.91
CA MET A 677 19.68 -30.36 8.94
C MET A 677 20.89 -31.34 8.94
N ASN A 678 21.89 -31.13 8.08
CA ASN A 678 23.13 -31.91 8.01
C ASN A 678 24.39 -31.03 7.80
N GLN A 679 24.30 -29.70 8.03
CA GLN A 679 25.32 -28.66 7.82
C GLN A 679 26.10 -28.73 6.51
N VAL A 680 25.77 -27.83 5.57
CA VAL A 680 26.51 -27.68 4.32
C VAL A 680 27.81 -26.95 4.60
N SER A 681 28.91 -27.71 4.75
CA SER A 681 30.27 -27.16 4.87
C SER A 681 31.08 -27.40 3.57
N PRO A 682 31.72 -26.37 2.99
CA PRO A 682 31.62 -24.95 3.38
C PRO A 682 30.22 -24.38 3.12
N ALA A 683 29.85 -23.34 3.86
CA ALA A 683 28.59 -22.61 3.70
C ALA A 683 28.46 -22.02 2.28
N ARG A 684 27.22 -21.84 1.81
CA ARG A 684 26.95 -21.24 0.49
C ARG A 684 27.20 -19.73 0.50
N THR A 685 27.95 -19.25 -0.48
CA THR A 685 28.43 -17.86 -0.50
C THR A 685 27.90 -17.04 -1.66
N ARG A 686 27.98 -15.70 -1.55
CA ARG A 686 27.76 -14.75 -2.65
C ARG A 686 28.55 -15.15 -3.90
N ASP A 687 29.84 -15.40 -3.73
CA ASP A 687 30.79 -15.57 -4.82
C ASP A 687 30.79 -17.00 -5.40
N ASP A 688 30.53 -18.02 -4.58
CA ASP A 688 30.61 -19.44 -4.97
C ASP A 688 29.27 -20.03 -5.48
N ASP A 689 28.13 -19.50 -5.04
CA ASP A 689 26.78 -19.97 -5.43
C ASP A 689 25.91 -18.90 -6.10
N TRP A 690 25.76 -17.69 -5.51
CA TRP A 690 24.79 -16.69 -5.99
C TRP A 690 25.21 -16.00 -7.30
N LEU A 691 26.40 -15.42 -7.38
CA LEU A 691 26.92 -14.79 -8.60
C LEU A 691 26.95 -15.76 -9.79
N PRO A 692 27.46 -17.01 -9.66
CA PRO A 692 27.38 -18.03 -10.72
C PRO A 692 25.95 -18.35 -11.19
N LYS A 693 24.95 -18.33 -10.29
CA LYS A 693 23.54 -18.52 -10.66
C LYS A 693 22.99 -17.34 -11.46
N LEU A 694 23.33 -16.10 -11.10
CA LEU A 694 22.96 -14.92 -11.90
C LEU A 694 23.62 -14.95 -13.28
N ASP A 695 24.92 -15.27 -13.36
CA ASP A 695 25.64 -15.35 -14.63
C ASP A 695 25.12 -16.46 -15.55
N LYS A 696 24.62 -17.57 -15.00
CA LYS A 696 23.87 -18.59 -15.74
C LYS A 696 22.56 -18.05 -16.33
N LEU A 697 21.85 -17.15 -15.63
CA LEU A 697 20.65 -16.49 -16.19
C LEU A 697 21.02 -15.52 -17.31
N ARG A 698 22.03 -14.68 -17.10
CA ARG A 698 22.57 -13.69 -18.07
C ARG A 698 23.08 -14.35 -19.36
N SER A 699 23.98 -15.33 -19.22
CA SER A 699 24.71 -15.94 -20.34
C SER A 699 23.92 -17.00 -21.09
N THR A 700 23.04 -17.73 -20.39
CA THR A 700 22.45 -18.97 -20.90
C THR A 700 20.93 -18.92 -20.97
N TYR A 701 20.24 -18.45 -19.92
CA TYR A 701 18.77 -18.52 -19.88
C TYR A 701 18.11 -17.48 -20.79
N PHE A 702 18.26 -16.18 -20.49
CA PHE A 702 17.56 -15.12 -21.20
C PHE A 702 17.92 -15.02 -22.69
N PRO A 703 19.19 -15.21 -23.13
CA PRO A 703 19.54 -15.21 -24.55
C PRO A 703 18.87 -16.33 -25.38
N GLN A 704 18.44 -17.42 -24.75
CA GLN A 704 17.86 -18.58 -25.45
C GLN A 704 16.34 -18.73 -25.27
N ARG A 705 15.77 -18.19 -24.17
CA ARG A 705 14.38 -18.49 -23.79
C ARG A 705 13.35 -18.06 -24.84
N ASN A 706 13.46 -16.86 -25.41
CA ASN A 706 12.55 -16.37 -26.45
C ASN A 706 12.49 -17.34 -27.64
N ALA A 707 13.63 -17.76 -28.17
CA ALA A 707 13.71 -18.71 -29.29
C ALA A 707 13.19 -20.13 -28.95
N ILE A 708 13.14 -20.51 -27.67
CA ILE A 708 12.53 -21.76 -27.22
C ILE A 708 11.00 -21.61 -27.16
N VAL A 709 10.51 -20.57 -26.47
CA VAL A 709 9.07 -20.34 -26.25
C VAL A 709 8.34 -19.96 -27.55
N MET A 710 8.96 -19.19 -28.46
CA MET A 710 8.41 -18.94 -29.79
C MET A 710 8.20 -20.24 -30.59
N ARG A 711 9.13 -21.21 -30.51
CA ARG A 711 8.93 -22.53 -31.13
C ARG A 711 7.83 -23.34 -30.43
N GLN A 712 7.62 -23.16 -29.13
CA GLN A 712 6.50 -23.76 -28.40
C GLN A 712 5.14 -23.18 -28.85
N TYR A 713 5.07 -21.89 -29.20
CA TYR A 713 3.87 -21.22 -29.74
C TYR A 713 3.59 -21.57 -31.21
N VAL A 714 4.58 -21.42 -32.10
CA VAL A 714 4.44 -21.70 -33.54
C VAL A 714 4.00 -23.15 -33.78
N ARG A 715 4.57 -24.13 -33.06
CA ARG A 715 4.19 -25.56 -33.13
C ARG A 715 2.72 -25.82 -32.73
N ARG A 716 2.06 -24.87 -32.07
CA ARG A 716 0.64 -24.91 -31.65
C ARG A 716 -0.25 -23.99 -32.49
N GLY A 717 0.31 -23.32 -33.50
CA GLY A 717 -0.37 -22.33 -34.32
C GLY A 717 -0.83 -21.09 -33.56
N LEU A 718 -0.14 -20.74 -32.45
CA LEU A 718 -0.44 -19.55 -31.63
C LEU A 718 0.32 -18.30 -32.10
N PHE A 719 0.93 -18.41 -33.29
CA PHE A 719 1.57 -17.34 -34.03
C PHE A 719 1.43 -17.71 -35.52
N PRO A 720 0.96 -16.80 -36.40
CA PRO A 720 0.69 -17.10 -37.82
C PRO A 720 1.98 -17.32 -38.63
N ALA A 721 1.85 -17.84 -39.85
CA ALA A 721 2.98 -18.00 -40.78
C ALA A 721 3.31 -16.68 -41.54
N THR A 722 2.36 -15.74 -41.57
CA THR A 722 2.51 -14.39 -42.10
C THR A 722 3.23 -13.51 -41.08
N GLN A 723 4.43 -13.06 -41.46
CA GLN A 723 5.28 -12.27 -40.57
C GLN A 723 4.72 -10.86 -40.42
N ALA A 724 4.98 -10.28 -39.25
CA ALA A 724 4.75 -8.86 -39.01
C ALA A 724 5.62 -7.99 -39.94
N VAL A 725 5.23 -6.73 -40.08
CA VAL A 725 5.96 -5.72 -40.86
C VAL A 725 7.33 -5.43 -40.24
N THR A 726 8.34 -5.18 -41.06
CA THR A 726 9.61 -4.58 -40.63
C THR A 726 9.54 -3.07 -40.84
N LEU A 727 9.79 -2.30 -39.78
CA LEU A 727 9.81 -0.84 -39.80
C LEU A 727 11.23 -0.32 -40.06
N SER A 728 11.37 0.86 -40.65
CA SER A 728 12.64 1.59 -40.70
C SER A 728 13.03 2.24 -39.36
N HIS A 729 12.04 2.56 -38.53
CA HIS A 729 12.15 3.22 -37.23
C HIS A 729 11.16 2.56 -36.26
N SER A 730 11.51 2.40 -34.99
CA SER A 730 10.77 1.53 -34.05
C SER A 730 9.61 2.21 -33.29
N GLY A 731 9.18 3.40 -33.74
CA GLY A 731 8.42 4.33 -32.90
C GLY A 731 9.33 5.17 -32.00
N GLY A 732 8.72 5.98 -31.13
CA GLY A 732 9.39 6.97 -30.29
C GLY A 732 9.55 8.35 -30.97
N PRO A 733 10.36 9.25 -30.39
CA PRO A 733 10.53 10.62 -30.90
C PRO A 733 11.24 10.66 -32.25
N LEU A 734 10.74 11.49 -33.18
CA LEU A 734 11.29 11.77 -34.50
C LEU A 734 11.15 13.27 -34.86
N ASP A 735 12.08 13.78 -35.67
CA ASP A 735 11.99 15.14 -36.22
C ASP A 735 10.84 15.24 -37.24
N ALA A 736 10.17 16.40 -37.29
CA ALA A 736 9.23 16.73 -38.37
C ALA A 736 9.94 16.67 -39.75
N GLY A 737 9.26 16.09 -40.75
CA GLY A 737 9.83 15.78 -42.05
C GLY A 737 10.57 14.43 -42.12
N THR A 738 10.64 13.65 -41.02
CA THR A 738 11.28 12.32 -41.05
C THR A 738 10.53 11.36 -41.95
N VAL A 739 11.23 10.72 -42.89
CA VAL A 739 10.65 9.72 -43.79
C VAL A 739 10.79 8.32 -43.19
N ILE A 740 9.66 7.65 -42.94
CA ILE A 740 9.57 6.27 -42.50
C ILE A 740 9.17 5.34 -43.66
N SER A 741 9.51 4.06 -43.56
CA SER A 741 9.10 3.05 -44.53
C SER A 741 8.80 1.71 -43.88
N PHE A 742 7.84 1.00 -44.46
CA PHE A 742 7.40 -0.34 -44.07
C PHE A 742 7.84 -1.37 -45.12
N SER A 743 8.31 -2.53 -44.66
CA SER A 743 8.75 -3.65 -45.50
C SER A 743 8.08 -4.96 -45.07
N ALA A 744 7.55 -5.72 -46.03
CA ALA A 744 7.01 -7.05 -45.80
C ALA A 744 8.02 -8.16 -46.15
N ALA A 745 7.77 -9.38 -45.67
CA ALA A 745 8.70 -10.49 -45.82
C ALA A 745 8.63 -11.17 -47.20
N GLU A 746 7.44 -11.32 -47.79
CA GLU A 746 7.22 -12.05 -49.04
C GLU A 746 6.61 -11.16 -50.16
N PRO A 747 6.89 -11.41 -51.45
CA PRO A 747 6.42 -10.53 -52.55
C PRO A 747 4.90 -10.44 -52.76
N ASN A 748 4.10 -11.28 -52.10
CA ASN A 748 2.63 -11.29 -52.18
C ASN A 748 1.96 -10.72 -50.92
N ASP A 749 2.75 -10.19 -49.99
CA ASP A 749 2.29 -9.62 -48.72
C ASP A 749 1.75 -8.21 -48.91
N VAL A 750 0.55 -7.92 -48.39
CA VAL A 750 -0.09 -6.61 -48.50
C VAL A 750 -0.09 -5.93 -47.13
N ILE A 751 0.59 -4.78 -47.01
CA ILE A 751 0.67 -4.00 -45.77
C ILE A 751 -0.53 -3.05 -45.68
N TYR A 752 -1.26 -3.10 -44.58
CA TYR A 752 -2.30 -2.14 -44.20
C TYR A 752 -1.93 -1.46 -42.88
N TYR A 753 -2.22 -0.17 -42.77
CA TYR A 753 -1.97 0.61 -41.56
C TYR A 753 -3.12 1.57 -41.24
N THR A 754 -3.18 2.02 -39.99
CA THR A 754 -3.95 3.20 -39.55
C THR A 754 -2.98 4.20 -38.91
N ILE A 755 -3.48 5.38 -38.53
CA ILE A 755 -2.72 6.44 -37.84
C ILE A 755 -3.45 6.99 -36.58
N ASP A 756 -4.61 6.40 -36.26
CA ASP A 756 -5.55 6.79 -35.21
C ASP A 756 -5.56 5.81 -34.02
N GLY A 757 -4.59 4.88 -33.97
CA GLY A 757 -4.52 3.82 -32.97
C GLY A 757 -5.50 2.65 -33.18
N SER A 758 -6.38 2.67 -34.18
CA SER A 758 -7.33 1.58 -34.46
C SER A 758 -6.69 0.43 -35.25
N ASP A 759 -7.13 -0.82 -35.07
CA ASP A 759 -6.59 -1.96 -35.85
C ASP A 759 -6.99 -1.86 -37.33
N PRO A 760 -6.07 -2.03 -38.32
CA PRO A 760 -6.41 -2.18 -39.74
C PRO A 760 -7.40 -3.31 -40.05
N ARG A 761 -7.61 -4.24 -39.11
CA ARG A 761 -8.45 -5.43 -39.22
C ARG A 761 -9.58 -5.40 -38.18
N LEU A 762 -10.82 -5.59 -38.63
CA LEU A 762 -11.98 -5.82 -37.76
C LEU A 762 -12.01 -7.26 -37.21
N VAL A 763 -12.71 -7.44 -36.08
CA VAL A 763 -13.10 -8.78 -35.57
C VAL A 763 -13.70 -9.63 -36.69
N GLY A 764 -13.29 -10.89 -36.78
CA GLY A 764 -13.65 -11.79 -37.88
C GLY A 764 -12.81 -11.62 -39.16
N GLY A 765 -11.87 -10.67 -39.20
CA GLY A 765 -10.82 -10.59 -40.23
C GLY A 765 -11.11 -9.72 -41.46
N ALA A 766 -12.19 -8.95 -41.46
CA ALA A 766 -12.45 -7.95 -42.50
C ALA A 766 -11.51 -6.72 -42.36
N LEU A 767 -11.36 -5.93 -43.43
CA LEU A 767 -10.64 -4.65 -43.38
C LEU A 767 -11.44 -3.61 -42.57
N SER A 768 -10.74 -2.84 -41.73
CA SER A 768 -11.31 -1.67 -41.07
C SER A 768 -11.59 -0.53 -42.06
N PRO A 769 -12.66 0.27 -41.89
CA PRO A 769 -12.84 1.51 -42.65
C PRO A 769 -11.71 2.54 -42.48
N SER A 770 -10.93 2.47 -41.39
CA SER A 770 -9.73 3.29 -41.16
C SER A 770 -8.47 2.75 -41.85
N ALA A 771 -8.50 1.54 -42.42
CA ALA A 771 -7.32 0.86 -42.96
C ALA A 771 -6.84 1.47 -44.29
N VAL A 772 -5.64 2.03 -44.28
CA VAL A 772 -4.93 2.58 -45.44
C VAL A 772 -4.01 1.52 -46.03
N LEU A 773 -4.05 1.35 -47.36
CA LEU A 773 -3.10 0.51 -48.10
C LEU A 773 -1.75 1.23 -48.20
N TYR A 774 -0.69 0.61 -47.67
CA TYR A 774 0.66 1.14 -47.82
C TYR A 774 1.14 1.00 -49.28
N SER A 775 1.64 2.10 -49.85
CA SER A 775 2.01 2.21 -51.27
C SER A 775 3.39 2.86 -51.50
N GLY A 776 4.07 3.31 -50.45
CA GLY A 776 5.38 3.94 -50.49
C GLY A 776 5.73 4.57 -49.14
N PRO A 777 6.97 5.08 -48.96
CA PRO A 777 7.40 5.75 -47.73
C PRO A 777 6.48 6.91 -47.33
N LEU A 778 6.40 7.16 -46.03
CA LEU A 778 5.53 8.16 -45.41
C LEU A 778 6.39 9.22 -44.71
N THR A 779 6.01 10.50 -44.80
CA THR A 779 6.63 11.57 -44.03
C THR A 779 5.86 11.78 -42.72
N ILE A 780 6.58 11.87 -41.60
CA ILE A 780 6.04 12.20 -40.28
C ILE A 780 6.17 13.70 -40.06
N GLU A 781 5.03 14.40 -40.02
CA GLU A 781 4.95 15.87 -39.85
C GLU A 781 4.36 16.27 -38.48
N ALA A 782 3.79 15.30 -37.75
CA ALA A 782 3.17 15.45 -36.43
C ALA A 782 3.13 14.09 -35.71
N SER A 783 2.85 14.08 -34.41
CA SER A 783 2.70 12.85 -33.63
C SER A 783 1.53 11.97 -34.11
N LEU A 784 1.77 10.68 -34.32
CA LEU A 784 0.80 9.72 -34.91
C LEU A 784 0.94 8.33 -34.28
N ALA A 785 -0.20 7.68 -34.02
CA ALA A 785 -0.28 6.33 -33.45
C ALA A 785 -0.57 5.29 -34.54
N PHE A 786 0.48 4.71 -35.13
CA PHE A 786 0.31 3.70 -36.17
C PHE A 786 -0.04 2.33 -35.58
N GLN A 787 -1.02 1.67 -36.21
CA GLN A 787 -1.24 0.23 -36.08
C GLN A 787 -1.09 -0.40 -37.46
N ILE A 788 -0.31 -1.48 -37.57
CA ILE A 788 0.14 -2.00 -38.86
C ILE A 788 0.02 -3.53 -38.88
N ARG A 789 -0.58 -4.08 -39.95
CA ARG A 789 -0.66 -5.53 -40.22
C ARG A 789 -0.29 -5.85 -41.67
N VAL A 790 0.14 -7.08 -41.87
CA VAL A 790 0.33 -7.70 -43.20
C VAL A 790 -0.79 -8.70 -43.44
N LEU A 791 -1.36 -8.70 -44.65
CA LEU A 791 -2.33 -9.69 -45.13
C LEU A 791 -1.70 -10.53 -46.25
N ARG A 792 -1.70 -11.85 -46.08
CA ARG A 792 -1.23 -12.83 -47.06
C ARG A 792 -2.39 -13.75 -47.47
N GLY A 793 -3.07 -13.41 -48.55
CA GLY A 793 -4.26 -14.11 -49.00
C GLY A 793 -5.44 -13.92 -48.04
N THR A 794 -5.54 -14.76 -47.02
CA THR A 794 -6.52 -14.66 -45.92
C THR A 794 -5.91 -14.78 -44.52
N GLU A 795 -4.59 -14.98 -44.40
CA GLU A 795 -3.90 -14.97 -43.10
C GLU A 795 -3.41 -13.56 -42.79
N TRP A 796 -3.74 -13.06 -41.60
CA TRP A 796 -3.24 -11.80 -41.07
C TRP A 796 -1.99 -12.05 -40.21
N SER A 797 -1.02 -11.15 -40.29
CA SER A 797 0.12 -11.10 -39.36
C SER A 797 -0.32 -10.67 -37.97
N PRO A 798 0.56 -10.84 -36.96
CA PRO A 798 0.42 -10.12 -35.71
C PRO A 798 0.48 -8.60 -35.96
N LEU A 799 -0.08 -7.85 -35.01
CA LEU A 799 -0.11 -6.40 -34.99
C LEU A 799 1.26 -5.81 -34.63
N ILE A 800 1.64 -4.74 -35.32
CA ILE A 800 2.73 -3.84 -34.91
C ILE A 800 2.11 -2.48 -34.60
N ALA A 801 2.24 -2.06 -33.34
CA ALA A 801 2.02 -0.69 -32.93
C ALA A 801 3.32 0.12 -33.09
N ALA A 802 3.22 1.35 -33.57
CA ALA A 802 4.34 2.29 -33.62
C ALA A 802 3.81 3.71 -33.43
N ASN A 803 3.91 4.23 -32.20
CA ASN A 803 3.69 5.64 -31.94
C ASN A 803 4.94 6.40 -32.38
N TYR A 804 4.78 7.39 -33.24
CA TYR A 804 5.83 8.37 -33.53
C TYR A 804 5.45 9.68 -32.87
N GLU A 805 6.39 10.26 -32.14
CA GLU A 805 6.20 11.51 -31.40
C GLU A 805 7.03 12.59 -32.08
N VAL A 806 6.39 13.67 -32.52
CA VAL A 806 7.08 14.86 -33.02
C VAL A 806 7.06 15.89 -31.90
N PRO A 807 8.22 16.32 -31.36
CA PRO A 807 8.26 17.30 -30.29
C PRO A 807 7.53 18.59 -30.66
N THR A 808 6.56 18.97 -29.84
CA THR A 808 5.81 20.22 -30.00
C THR A 808 6.72 21.38 -29.60
N ALA A 809 7.01 22.31 -30.52
CA ALA A 809 7.87 23.45 -30.21
C ALA A 809 7.31 24.26 -29.01
N GLY A 810 8.15 24.52 -28.01
CA GLY A 810 7.76 25.19 -26.77
C GLY A 810 7.04 24.31 -25.74
N ASP A 811 6.86 23.01 -25.97
CA ASP A 811 6.47 22.06 -24.92
C ASP A 811 7.75 21.50 -24.27
N PHE A 812 8.02 21.90 -23.02
CA PHE A 812 9.27 21.63 -22.31
C PHE A 812 9.12 20.64 -21.15
N ASP A 813 7.90 20.12 -20.92
CA ASP A 813 7.67 18.99 -20.02
C ASP A 813 7.03 17.76 -20.70
N GLY A 814 6.59 17.89 -21.96
CA GLY A 814 6.09 16.83 -22.81
C GLY A 814 4.59 16.56 -22.67
N ASN A 815 3.83 17.41 -21.95
CA ASN A 815 2.41 17.18 -21.69
C ASN A 815 1.47 17.50 -22.88
N ASN A 816 2.00 18.00 -24.00
CA ASN A 816 1.28 18.51 -25.18
C ASN A 816 0.34 19.69 -24.88
N ARG A 817 0.72 20.58 -23.96
CA ARG A 817 0.04 21.86 -23.71
C ARG A 817 1.05 22.93 -23.35
N TRP A 818 0.92 24.10 -23.98
CA TRP A 818 1.70 25.29 -23.63
C TRP A 818 1.17 25.96 -22.36
N THR A 819 1.89 25.80 -21.25
CA THR A 819 1.52 26.23 -19.90
C THR A 819 2.59 27.12 -19.24
N VAL A 820 2.34 27.54 -17.99
CA VAL A 820 3.32 28.24 -17.16
C VAL A 820 4.55 27.36 -16.85
N SER A 821 4.40 26.04 -16.72
CA SER A 821 5.51 25.07 -16.53
C SER A 821 6.60 25.24 -17.59
N ASP A 822 6.17 25.42 -18.84
CA ASP A 822 7.04 25.57 -20.00
C ASP A 822 7.78 26.91 -20.00
N LEU A 823 7.07 27.99 -19.64
CA LEU A 823 7.65 29.32 -19.50
C LEU A 823 8.68 29.38 -18.37
N ASP A 824 8.37 28.83 -17.19
CA ASP A 824 9.28 28.80 -16.06
C ASP A 824 10.54 27.97 -16.37
N ARG A 825 10.39 26.86 -17.12
CA ARG A 825 11.53 26.06 -17.65
C ARG A 825 12.38 26.84 -18.65
N LEU A 826 11.75 27.61 -19.54
CA LEU A 826 12.44 28.45 -20.51
C LEU A 826 13.17 29.61 -19.82
N CYS A 827 12.55 30.28 -18.85
CA CYS A 827 13.20 31.30 -18.04
C CYS A 827 14.39 30.74 -17.24
N ALA A 828 14.26 29.56 -16.63
CA ALA A 828 15.39 28.88 -15.99
C ALA A 828 16.55 28.60 -16.98
N ALA A 829 16.25 28.14 -18.20
CA ALA A 829 17.24 27.91 -19.25
C ALA A 829 17.93 29.20 -19.73
N VAL A 830 17.20 30.33 -19.77
CA VAL A 830 17.74 31.67 -20.06
C VAL A 830 18.62 32.18 -18.92
N LEU A 831 18.17 32.04 -17.67
CA LEU A 831 18.88 32.45 -16.45
C LEU A 831 20.24 31.77 -16.28
N ASP A 832 20.28 30.46 -16.51
CA ASP A 832 21.50 29.66 -16.40
C ASP A 832 22.32 29.64 -17.70
N ARG A 833 21.84 30.35 -18.74
CA ARG A 833 22.49 30.53 -20.05
C ARG A 833 22.78 29.20 -20.75
N SER A 834 21.74 28.38 -20.83
CA SER A 834 21.77 27.07 -21.48
C SER A 834 22.32 27.15 -22.91
N THR A 835 23.09 26.13 -23.30
CA THR A 835 23.50 25.91 -24.69
C THR A 835 22.68 24.82 -25.36
N ASP A 836 21.57 24.41 -24.76
CA ASP A 836 20.68 23.39 -25.29
C ASP A 836 19.69 24.01 -26.28
N LEU A 837 19.84 23.65 -27.55
CA LEU A 837 19.08 24.21 -28.66
C LEU A 837 17.61 23.80 -28.68
N GLN A 838 17.13 22.93 -27.77
CA GLN A 838 15.68 22.74 -27.60
C GLN A 838 14.97 24.04 -27.18
N TYR A 839 15.67 24.92 -26.45
CA TYR A 839 15.16 26.23 -26.01
C TYR A 839 15.45 27.37 -27.01
N ASP A 840 16.14 27.12 -28.14
CA ASP A 840 16.36 28.08 -29.23
C ASP A 840 15.16 28.06 -30.20
N LEU A 841 14.05 28.61 -29.71
CA LEU A 841 12.76 28.65 -30.41
C LEU A 841 12.77 29.59 -31.62
N ASN A 842 13.61 30.64 -31.58
CA ASN A 842 13.74 31.61 -32.67
C ASN A 842 14.79 31.21 -33.74
N GLN A 843 15.60 30.17 -33.47
CA GLN A 843 16.61 29.58 -34.35
C GLN A 843 17.80 30.50 -34.71
N ASP A 844 18.26 31.34 -33.77
CA ASP A 844 19.47 32.17 -33.92
C ASP A 844 20.72 31.61 -33.23
N ALA A 845 20.62 30.38 -32.70
CA ALA A 845 21.64 29.62 -31.98
C ALA A 845 22.04 30.20 -30.60
N LYS A 846 21.12 30.88 -29.91
CA LYS A 846 21.32 31.39 -28.54
C LYS A 846 20.03 31.35 -27.71
N VAL A 847 19.95 30.48 -26.71
CA VAL A 847 18.87 30.50 -25.70
C VAL A 847 18.91 31.83 -24.94
N ASN A 848 17.89 32.67 -25.12
CA ASN A 848 17.83 34.00 -24.50
C ASN A 848 16.38 34.55 -24.38
N VAL A 849 16.23 35.78 -23.87
CA VAL A 849 14.91 36.42 -23.69
C VAL A 849 14.11 36.62 -24.99
N ASP A 850 14.78 36.61 -26.16
CA ASP A 850 14.08 36.62 -27.45
C ASP A 850 13.36 35.28 -27.76
N ASP A 851 13.81 34.15 -27.20
CA ASP A 851 13.08 32.87 -27.23
C ASP A 851 11.87 32.88 -26.31
N HIS A 852 12.02 33.44 -25.11
CA HIS A 852 10.91 33.68 -24.19
C HIS A 852 9.80 34.51 -24.87
N ARG A 853 10.17 35.62 -25.52
CA ARG A 853 9.21 36.42 -26.29
C ARG A 853 8.62 35.65 -27.47
N TYR A 854 9.41 34.84 -28.16
CA TYR A 854 8.91 33.99 -29.25
C TYR A 854 7.87 32.96 -28.76
N TRP A 855 8.09 32.35 -27.59
CA TRP A 855 7.12 31.45 -26.96
C TRP A 855 5.80 32.16 -26.69
N VAL A 856 5.84 33.30 -26.00
CA VAL A 856 4.64 34.06 -25.62
C VAL A 856 3.87 34.55 -26.85
N GLU A 857 4.56 35.23 -27.78
CA GLU A 857 3.89 35.90 -28.90
C GLU A 857 3.53 34.98 -30.07
N GLN A 858 4.40 34.01 -30.41
CA GLN A 858 4.27 33.22 -31.64
C GLN A 858 3.69 31.81 -31.40
N ILE A 859 4.08 31.16 -30.29
CA ILE A 859 3.63 29.80 -29.95
C ILE A 859 2.31 29.85 -29.19
N LYS A 860 2.29 30.55 -28.04
CA LYS A 860 1.12 30.67 -27.16
C LYS A 860 0.08 31.68 -27.65
N GLN A 861 0.50 32.68 -28.44
CA GLN A 861 -0.34 33.79 -28.94
C GLN A 861 -0.94 34.65 -27.82
N SER A 862 -0.12 34.87 -26.78
CA SER A 862 -0.37 35.67 -25.57
C SER A 862 0.51 36.93 -25.58
N THR A 863 0.69 37.62 -24.45
CA THR A 863 1.49 38.83 -24.32
C THR A 863 2.17 38.93 -22.95
N LEU A 864 3.26 39.70 -22.85
CA LEU A 864 3.92 39.93 -21.56
C LEU A 864 2.97 40.66 -20.61
N GLY A 865 2.73 40.08 -19.43
CA GLY A 865 1.75 40.56 -18.44
C GLY A 865 0.53 39.65 -18.25
N ASP A 866 0.27 38.72 -19.17
CA ASP A 866 -0.81 37.72 -19.10
C ASP A 866 -0.44 36.57 -18.14
N ALA A 867 -0.48 36.85 -16.84
CA ALA A 867 -0.01 35.94 -15.79
C ALA A 867 -0.81 34.64 -15.70
N ASN A 868 -2.09 34.67 -16.06
CA ASN A 868 -2.97 33.50 -16.05
C ASN A 868 -2.99 32.71 -17.38
N LEU A 869 -2.40 33.28 -18.44
CA LEU A 869 -2.39 32.76 -19.82
C LEU A 869 -3.78 32.58 -20.45
N ASP A 870 -4.73 33.47 -20.14
CA ASP A 870 -6.08 33.53 -20.74
C ASP A 870 -6.11 34.26 -22.10
N GLY A 871 -5.02 34.96 -22.45
CA GLY A 871 -4.83 35.69 -23.70
C GLY A 871 -5.02 37.21 -23.55
N VAL A 872 -5.32 37.72 -22.35
CA VAL A 872 -5.67 39.14 -22.12
C VAL A 872 -4.98 39.71 -20.89
N PHE A 873 -3.84 40.40 -21.07
CA PHE A 873 -3.23 41.19 -19.99
C PHE A 873 -4.18 42.29 -19.49
N ASN A 874 -4.65 42.17 -18.25
CA ASN A 874 -5.63 43.06 -17.65
C ASN A 874 -5.40 43.24 -16.13
N SER A 875 -6.38 43.85 -15.44
CA SER A 875 -6.30 44.07 -13.98
C SER A 875 -6.26 42.78 -13.16
N SER A 876 -6.76 41.66 -13.72
CA SER A 876 -6.80 40.36 -13.03
C SER A 876 -5.41 39.79 -12.84
N ASP A 877 -4.54 39.90 -13.85
CA ASP A 877 -3.14 39.47 -13.80
C ASP A 877 -2.35 40.26 -12.78
N LEU A 878 -2.50 41.60 -12.79
CA LEU A 878 -1.90 42.47 -11.80
C LEU A 878 -2.33 42.10 -10.38
N VAL A 879 -3.62 41.81 -10.16
CA VAL A 879 -4.11 41.34 -8.85
C VAL A 879 -3.47 40.00 -8.48
N LEU A 880 -3.32 39.07 -9.42
CA LEU A 880 -2.75 37.75 -9.19
C LEU A 880 -1.27 37.83 -8.79
N VAL A 881 -0.43 38.56 -9.53
CA VAL A 881 1.00 38.71 -9.19
C VAL A 881 1.23 39.52 -7.91
N PHE A 882 0.43 40.58 -7.65
CA PHE A 882 0.53 41.31 -6.38
C PHE A 882 -0.04 40.51 -5.19
N GLN A 883 -0.87 39.48 -5.40
CA GLN A 883 -1.30 38.54 -4.35
C GLN A 883 -0.21 37.52 -3.98
N ALA A 884 0.71 37.18 -4.88
CA ALA A 884 1.88 36.35 -4.56
C ALA A 884 2.85 37.05 -3.59
N GLY A 885 2.89 38.38 -3.62
CA GLY A 885 3.60 39.21 -2.63
C GLY A 885 5.10 39.38 -2.87
N LEU A 886 5.63 38.91 -4.01
CA LEU A 886 7.07 38.88 -4.31
C LEU A 886 7.64 40.20 -4.88
N TYR A 887 6.77 41.20 -5.15
CA TYR A 887 7.17 42.45 -5.81
C TYR A 887 8.21 43.25 -5.01
N GLU A 888 9.42 43.36 -5.56
CA GLU A 888 10.59 44.03 -4.97
C GLU A 888 10.90 43.54 -3.52
N ASP A 889 10.69 42.25 -3.22
CA ASP A 889 10.85 41.68 -1.88
C ASP A 889 12.32 41.44 -1.44
N ALA A 890 13.24 41.46 -2.41
CA ALA A 890 14.68 41.24 -2.31
C ALA A 890 15.13 39.80 -1.93
N LEU A 891 14.37 38.78 -2.35
CA LEU A 891 14.73 37.36 -2.23
C LEU A 891 15.13 36.75 -3.60
N ASP A 892 16.44 36.83 -3.88
CA ASP A 892 17.11 36.36 -5.12
C ASP A 892 16.53 35.05 -5.71
N ARG A 893 15.96 35.15 -6.92
CA ARG A 893 15.42 34.06 -7.76
C ARG A 893 14.21 33.32 -7.17
N ASN A 894 13.26 34.03 -6.58
CA ASN A 894 12.03 33.43 -6.02
C ASN A 894 10.80 33.47 -6.96
N SER A 895 10.86 34.21 -8.07
CA SER A 895 9.70 34.53 -8.91
C SER A 895 9.60 33.66 -10.16
N THR A 896 8.40 33.63 -10.74
CA THR A 896 7.95 32.83 -11.89
C THR A 896 7.00 33.64 -12.77
N TRP A 897 6.63 33.16 -13.96
CA TRP A 897 5.71 33.90 -14.84
C TRP A 897 4.36 34.23 -14.17
N ALA A 898 3.80 33.27 -13.44
CA ALA A 898 2.54 33.44 -12.72
C ALA A 898 2.66 34.25 -11.42
N THR A 899 3.88 34.60 -10.99
CA THR A 899 4.11 35.46 -9.80
C THR A 899 4.76 36.81 -10.13
N GLY A 900 5.23 37.01 -11.37
CA GLY A 900 5.51 38.32 -11.96
C GLY A 900 6.83 38.44 -12.73
N ASP A 901 7.66 37.39 -12.85
CA ASP A 901 8.82 37.42 -13.74
C ASP A 901 8.34 37.34 -15.20
N TRP A 902 8.40 38.47 -15.90
CA TRP A 902 8.01 38.59 -17.31
C TRP A 902 9.19 38.95 -18.21
N ASN A 903 10.41 38.91 -17.68
CA ASN A 903 11.64 39.17 -18.44
C ASN A 903 12.69 38.05 -18.37
N CYS A 904 12.43 37.00 -17.59
CA CYS A 904 13.32 35.88 -17.24
C CYS A 904 14.59 36.34 -16.50
N ASP A 905 14.46 37.23 -15.50
CA ASP A 905 15.56 37.57 -14.58
C ASP A 905 15.44 36.95 -13.16
N GLY A 906 14.34 36.24 -12.89
CA GLY A 906 14.10 35.48 -11.66
C GLY A 906 13.42 36.28 -10.55
N GLU A 907 13.19 37.58 -10.75
CA GLU A 907 12.59 38.50 -9.78
C GLU A 907 11.23 39.00 -10.30
N PHE A 908 10.37 39.51 -9.41
CA PHE A 908 9.25 40.38 -9.83
C PHE A 908 9.55 41.82 -9.44
N THR A 909 9.87 42.65 -10.43
CA THR A 909 10.35 44.02 -10.19
C THR A 909 9.65 45.06 -11.05
N THR A 910 10.05 46.32 -10.88
CA THR A 910 9.75 47.41 -11.81
C THR A 910 10.18 47.09 -13.25
N SER A 911 11.16 46.21 -13.49
CA SER A 911 11.61 45.78 -14.83
C SER A 911 10.50 45.08 -15.60
N ASP A 912 9.80 44.15 -14.93
CA ASP A 912 8.78 43.27 -15.49
C ASP A 912 7.52 44.03 -15.84
N LEU A 913 7.06 44.89 -14.92
CA LEU A 913 6.00 45.85 -15.18
C LEU A 913 6.36 46.72 -16.40
N VAL A 914 7.60 47.20 -16.51
CA VAL A 914 8.05 47.98 -17.66
C VAL A 914 8.09 47.14 -18.95
N ALA A 915 8.49 45.87 -18.91
CA ALA A 915 8.50 44.97 -20.06
C ALA A 915 7.08 44.68 -20.57
N ALA A 916 6.17 44.31 -19.66
CA ALA A 916 4.76 44.07 -19.96
C ALA A 916 4.05 45.32 -20.50
N PHE A 917 4.17 46.47 -19.82
CA PHE A 917 3.54 47.71 -20.31
C PHE A 917 4.18 48.27 -21.59
N GLN A 918 5.43 47.92 -21.93
CA GLN A 918 6.04 48.30 -23.22
C GLN A 918 5.41 47.60 -24.44
N THR A 919 4.73 46.46 -24.26
CA THR A 919 3.95 45.82 -25.34
C THR A 919 2.79 46.71 -25.82
N GLY A 920 2.23 47.53 -24.92
CA GLY A 920 0.99 48.27 -25.14
C GLY A 920 -0.28 47.40 -25.16
N ALA A 921 -0.21 46.15 -24.67
CA ALA A 921 -1.31 45.18 -24.76
C ALA A 921 -2.34 45.24 -23.60
N TYR A 922 -2.05 45.97 -22.53
CA TYR A 922 -2.94 46.13 -21.37
C TYR A 922 -4.26 46.83 -21.75
N GLN A 923 -5.40 46.27 -21.30
CA GLN A 923 -6.77 46.71 -21.67
C GLN A 923 -7.42 47.74 -20.73
#